data_AF-A0A2E2EDK0-F1
#
_entry.id   AF-A0A2E2EDK0-F1
#
_cell.length_a   1.000
_cell.length_b   1.000
_cell.length_c   1.000
_cell.angle_alpha   90.00
_cell.angle_beta   90.00
_cell.angle_gamma   90.00
#
_symmetry.space_group_name_H-M   'P 1'
#
loop_
_entity.id
_entity.type
_entity.pdbx_description
1 polymer ?
#
loop_
_entity_poly.entity_id
_entity_poly.type
_entity_poly.pdbx_seq_one_letter_code
_entity_poly.pdbx_strand_id
1 'polypeptide(L)'
;MVKWHKYFTILFFSSFAFTPATLGSVINIPLDPDNNEIAPASDLTFQGKRIDKYQAFKLKQKNIDLSRLNPYESHLWQNTTHKIDQKAPTTKVEFESIKNSPTEFFRANVIDAQTGQRLNLSASLHNHTNILRANLLRKLGYDITPPTFHKKLTVVFKTKQEKLNFLQVLGEKTLTQKEKWVVQNAQEKELILKDQTLSSARLNNVNIYFPLMSKNRQKTRRIFRALLPIYVLTDFPQSINAISWKIGNIFNSQLSLRHPYAQEFSDVSINDIKWIYRRLTKLDRQQMTQVIESTGYPQEIKLLVLEKLLSRINSLGEHLNEKIRFHPNYALTTANIRNSNLQSDQYQHYVTQFYHDIEDSPFAYGQIFRLFRTQLTYNALSKALEEAIDKIVPEITTSDAAKKLQNKITRYKEEHSLSDGTIPLKSFSYPTAQINTSFKRSIVFGKHLGNSAPIQLVDSVSGDIGLGIFSLFTGVDKQVLPSVSAGVSFNRTYTHVRAMPDLTTASSQRLTKVLVPRLMKRLGGIIQFEYECSLSGPVSVIYDELNNNDVVYIKYDTQTENSKATAIDKRNELIASGVSEDIILLVPIHKEKVCNSEINDQKEKNLKEFLNEFAENETFMISDHIQLNSAAKANIPLDIYLGEQLNTSVGAELNKGILRSVTLRKKSDYLEVTIQKQKNLEKGFSMGLNYFIEILKGTIKWLKGKQNSLVFHLPLSPKNNDELNVTLKVLYELFTKNSTYSLQDHYSPHLLEHSVQGRLSTIKFLWFQSQRMKLNHYVSITLPEKKHPHYSLEQRQKHLYSSSHYGRDGKNYMSFLNSILNTFTQYLNFGQEAADPAQSFYGSSRSSYYTTETELGSSTEKTMTTKIDFLWKGWSASHTQLKKIFQKIENIFPTQSSRDLIDDSFYIGKGELKGYEIRTTLIIYPKVYQKIEQELLKGQTQNVLPFLKYLYGKKKWRRYCNTQRHLGPRRAQVNARCLPRGVHKILNLKGHNIPKQKDFYATFMNQIITTLFENFQQRKILDWLGPNAIFASTRTTGFLEGSEKGYIDSISNSWGTYNTKYGTGVFDKVGALLGITPYELRALSYTPGM
;
A
#
# COMPACT_ATOMS: atom_id res chain seq x y z
N MET A 1 1.03 -37.16 -17.17
CA MET A 1 0.86 -37.23 -15.70
C MET A 1 2.26 -37.23 -15.07
N VAL A 2 2.51 -36.38 -14.06
CA VAL A 2 3.81 -36.18 -13.34
C VAL A 2 4.94 -35.49 -14.13
N LYS A 3 4.94 -34.15 -14.20
CA LYS A 3 6.13 -33.25 -14.29
C LYS A 3 5.76 -31.77 -14.50
N TRP A 4 4.83 -31.20 -13.72
CA TRP A 4 4.45 -29.76 -13.86
C TRP A 4 4.24 -29.02 -12.52
N HIS A 5 4.78 -29.52 -11.41
CA HIS A 5 4.52 -28.96 -10.07
C HIS A 5 5.71 -28.24 -9.40
N LYS A 6 6.87 -28.11 -10.08
CA LYS A 6 8.08 -27.49 -9.50
C LYS A 6 8.36 -26.04 -9.93
N TYR A 7 7.58 -25.47 -10.85
CA TYR A 7 7.78 -24.10 -11.34
C TYR A 7 6.79 -23.06 -10.78
N PHE A 8 5.78 -23.48 -10.02
CA PHE A 8 4.75 -22.57 -9.51
C PHE A 8 5.07 -21.94 -8.15
N THR A 9 6.07 -22.45 -7.42
CA THR A 9 6.35 -22.04 -6.03
C THR A 9 7.28 -20.82 -5.90
N ILE A 10 7.81 -20.30 -7.01
CA ILE A 10 8.75 -19.14 -7.01
C ILE A 10 8.05 -17.82 -7.41
N LEU A 11 6.82 -17.88 -7.95
CA LEU A 11 6.08 -16.70 -8.41
C LEU A 11 5.26 -15.98 -7.31
N PHE A 12 5.06 -16.62 -6.16
CA PHE A 12 4.18 -16.11 -5.09
C PHE A 12 4.79 -15.00 -4.19
N PHE A 13 6.04 -14.59 -4.43
CA PHE A 13 6.67 -13.45 -3.73
C PHE A 13 6.61 -12.11 -4.48
N SER A 14 5.94 -12.07 -5.64
CA SER A 14 5.86 -10.87 -6.50
C SER A 14 4.56 -10.07 -6.37
N SER A 15 3.57 -10.55 -5.62
CA SER A 15 2.19 -10.02 -5.63
C SER A 15 1.94 -8.78 -4.75
N PHE A 16 2.96 -8.13 -4.21
CA PHE A 16 2.81 -6.90 -3.39
C PHE A 16 3.27 -5.60 -4.09
N ALA A 17 3.49 -5.63 -5.41
CA ALA A 17 4.02 -4.49 -6.17
C ALA A 17 3.32 -4.26 -7.53
N PHE A 18 2.00 -4.47 -7.63
CA PHE A 18 1.23 -3.98 -8.78
C PHE A 18 0.55 -2.66 -8.44
N THR A 19 1.32 -1.57 -8.50
CA THR A 19 0.81 -0.36 -9.12
C THR A 19 0.80 -0.59 -10.63
N PRO A 20 -0.13 -0.02 -11.41
CA PRO A 20 -0.03 -0.04 -12.87
C PRO A 20 1.09 0.93 -13.29
N ALA A 21 2.33 0.61 -12.96
CA ALA A 21 3.50 1.20 -13.58
C ALA A 21 3.77 0.37 -14.83
N THR A 22 3.34 0.91 -15.98
CA THR A 22 3.83 0.64 -17.34
C THR A 22 4.77 -0.56 -17.48
N LEU A 23 4.32 -1.58 -18.22
CA LEU A 23 4.98 -2.84 -18.62
C LEU A 23 6.50 -2.71 -18.94
N GLY A 24 7.33 -2.55 -17.92
CA GLY A 24 8.79 -2.52 -18.04
C GLY A 24 9.39 -3.71 -17.32
N SER A 25 10.12 -4.56 -18.06
CA SER A 25 10.83 -5.69 -17.47
C SER A 25 11.98 -5.23 -16.54
N VAL A 26 12.30 -6.03 -15.52
CA VAL A 26 13.36 -5.73 -14.53
C VAL A 26 14.42 -6.83 -14.59
N ILE A 27 15.69 -6.43 -14.52
CA ILE A 27 16.82 -7.34 -14.37
C ILE A 27 17.57 -7.05 -13.08
N ASN A 28 17.93 -8.11 -12.36
CA ASN A 28 18.68 -8.03 -11.10
C ASN A 28 20.11 -8.53 -11.34
N ILE A 29 21.10 -7.64 -11.21
CA ILE A 29 22.52 -7.95 -11.37
C ILE A 29 23.16 -8.06 -9.98
N PRO A 30 23.76 -9.20 -9.61
CA PRO A 30 24.51 -9.32 -8.36
C PRO A 30 25.63 -8.29 -8.24
N LEU A 31 25.71 -7.59 -7.10
CA LEU A 31 26.79 -6.63 -6.85
C LEU A 31 28.09 -7.29 -6.38
N ASP A 32 28.00 -8.51 -5.85
CA ASP A 32 29.16 -9.30 -5.45
C ASP A 32 29.98 -9.67 -6.70
N PRO A 33 31.19 -9.12 -6.87
CA PRO A 33 32.03 -9.44 -8.02
C PRO A 33 32.42 -10.91 -8.06
N ASP A 34 32.44 -11.62 -6.92
CA ASP A 34 32.82 -13.03 -6.80
C ASP A 34 31.66 -13.98 -7.09
N ASN A 35 30.44 -13.46 -7.30
CA ASN A 35 29.32 -14.27 -7.75
C ASN A 35 29.63 -14.92 -9.11
N ASN A 36 29.48 -16.25 -9.18
CA ASN A 36 29.78 -17.08 -10.34
C ASN A 36 28.54 -17.57 -11.11
N GLU A 37 27.35 -17.04 -10.78
CA GLU A 37 26.09 -17.33 -11.49
C GLU A 37 26.13 -16.83 -12.95
N ILE A 38 26.92 -15.78 -13.23
CA ILE A 38 27.05 -15.19 -14.57
C ILE A 38 28.47 -15.43 -15.10
N ALA A 39 28.56 -16.12 -16.25
CA ALA A 39 29.84 -16.37 -16.91
C ALA A 39 30.51 -15.07 -17.40
N PRO A 40 31.85 -14.93 -17.27
CA PRO A 40 32.59 -13.83 -17.86
C PRO A 40 32.36 -13.70 -19.36
N ALA A 41 32.50 -12.47 -19.89
CA ALA A 41 32.46 -12.23 -21.32
C ALA A 41 33.63 -12.95 -22.02
N SER A 42 33.38 -13.39 -23.26
CA SER A 42 34.31 -14.19 -24.07
C SER A 42 35.12 -13.36 -25.08
N ASP A 43 34.88 -12.06 -25.15
CA ASP A 43 35.50 -11.14 -26.10
C ASP A 43 36.55 -10.23 -25.46
N LEU A 44 37.14 -10.62 -24.33
CA LEU A 44 38.07 -9.78 -23.56
C LEU A 44 39.52 -9.87 -24.08
N THR A 45 40.30 -8.83 -23.78
CA THR A 45 41.76 -8.82 -23.99
C THR A 45 42.52 -8.63 -22.68
N PHE A 46 43.59 -9.40 -22.48
CA PHE A 46 44.52 -9.27 -21.36
C PHE A 46 45.95 -9.28 -21.89
N GLN A 47 46.75 -8.27 -21.52
CA GLN A 47 48.14 -8.11 -21.98
C GLN A 47 48.29 -8.21 -23.53
N GLY A 48 47.37 -7.61 -24.27
CA GLY A 48 47.37 -7.61 -25.73
C GLY A 48 46.88 -8.90 -26.41
N LYS A 49 46.59 -9.97 -25.66
CA LYS A 49 46.07 -11.23 -26.19
C LYS A 49 44.56 -11.37 -25.94
N ARG A 50 43.85 -11.95 -26.92
CA ARG A 50 42.43 -12.33 -26.76
C ARG A 50 42.33 -13.48 -25.76
N ILE A 51 41.36 -13.41 -24.86
CA ILE A 51 41.12 -14.45 -23.87
C ILE A 51 39.68 -14.98 -23.96
N ASP A 52 39.51 -16.28 -23.75
CA ASP A 52 38.18 -16.90 -23.70
C ASP A 52 37.53 -16.80 -22.31
N LYS A 53 36.29 -17.30 -22.20
CA LYS A 53 35.52 -17.28 -20.94
C LYS A 53 36.19 -18.04 -19.80
N TYR A 54 36.90 -19.15 -20.07
CA TYR A 54 37.56 -19.97 -19.06
C TYR A 54 38.85 -19.30 -18.57
N GLN A 55 39.60 -18.70 -19.47
CA GLN A 55 40.78 -17.90 -19.15
C GLN A 55 40.39 -16.67 -18.32
N ALA A 56 39.33 -15.95 -18.73
CA ALA A 56 38.80 -14.83 -17.95
C ALA A 56 38.34 -15.27 -16.54
N PHE A 57 37.71 -16.44 -16.42
CA PHE A 57 37.35 -17.01 -15.12
C PHE A 57 38.58 -17.34 -14.25
N LYS A 58 39.65 -17.90 -14.84
CA LYS A 58 40.92 -18.14 -14.12
C LYS A 58 41.57 -16.83 -13.65
N LEU A 59 41.52 -15.77 -14.45
CA LEU A 59 42.02 -14.44 -14.05
C LEU A 59 41.19 -13.88 -12.87
N LYS A 60 39.87 -14.05 -12.91
CA LYS A 60 38.97 -13.69 -11.79
C LYS A 60 39.35 -14.44 -10.51
N GLN A 61 39.60 -15.74 -10.57
CA GLN A 61 40.07 -16.53 -9.41
C GLN A 61 41.42 -16.06 -8.85
N LYS A 62 42.25 -15.42 -9.68
CA LYS A 62 43.51 -14.77 -9.28
C LYS A 62 43.32 -13.32 -8.80
N ASN A 63 42.08 -12.92 -8.45
CA ASN A 63 41.72 -11.56 -8.02
C ASN A 63 42.01 -10.45 -9.04
N ILE A 64 42.01 -10.76 -10.34
CA ILE A 64 42.15 -9.74 -11.39
C ILE A 64 40.78 -9.14 -11.71
N ASP A 65 40.67 -7.82 -11.58
CA ASP A 65 39.44 -7.06 -11.87
C ASP A 65 39.11 -7.06 -13.38
N LEU A 66 38.21 -7.97 -13.78
CA LEU A 66 37.75 -8.10 -15.17
C LEU A 66 37.07 -6.84 -15.71
N SER A 67 36.58 -5.93 -14.87
CA SER A 67 35.95 -4.68 -15.32
C SER A 67 36.95 -3.67 -15.91
N ARG A 68 38.26 -3.91 -15.75
CA ARG A 68 39.34 -3.09 -16.34
C ARG A 68 39.74 -3.55 -17.74
N LEU A 69 39.34 -4.75 -18.14
CA LEU A 69 39.70 -5.32 -19.44
C LEU A 69 38.79 -4.75 -20.53
N ASN A 70 39.36 -4.37 -21.66
CA ASN A 70 38.57 -4.03 -22.84
C ASN A 70 38.15 -5.30 -23.58
N PRO A 71 37.01 -5.25 -24.32
CA PRO A 71 36.80 -6.21 -25.38
C PRO A 71 37.85 -6.02 -26.48
N TYR A 72 38.11 -7.05 -27.29
CA TYR A 72 38.98 -6.89 -28.45
C TYR A 72 38.36 -5.91 -29.46
N GLU A 73 39.20 -5.12 -30.11
CA GLU A 73 38.73 -4.16 -31.11
C GLU A 73 38.14 -4.86 -32.34
N SER A 74 37.07 -4.29 -32.87
CA SER A 74 36.31 -4.80 -34.02
C SER A 74 35.82 -3.64 -34.89
N HIS A 75 35.24 -3.94 -36.05
CA HIS A 75 34.61 -2.91 -36.87
C HIS A 75 33.50 -2.14 -36.14
N LEU A 76 32.82 -2.76 -35.17
CA LEU A 76 31.74 -2.12 -34.41
C LEU A 76 32.25 -1.27 -33.24
N TRP A 77 33.39 -1.63 -32.64
CA TRP A 77 33.90 -0.97 -31.43
C TRP A 77 35.41 -0.89 -31.43
N GLN A 78 35.93 0.30 -31.14
CA GLN A 78 37.35 0.64 -31.08
C GLN A 78 37.63 1.43 -29.80
N ASN A 79 38.85 1.37 -29.26
CA ASN A 79 39.23 2.10 -28.05
C ASN A 79 39.54 3.59 -28.33
N THR A 80 38.67 4.26 -29.07
CA THR A 80 38.80 5.65 -29.50
C THR A 80 37.46 6.40 -29.29
N THR A 81 37.46 7.71 -29.46
CA THR A 81 36.24 8.54 -29.42
C THR A 81 35.93 9.00 -30.83
N HIS A 82 34.74 8.67 -31.34
CA HIS A 82 34.33 9.04 -32.69
C HIS A 82 33.72 10.45 -32.75
N LYS A 83 33.91 11.14 -33.87
CA LYS A 83 33.25 12.44 -34.13
C LYS A 83 31.75 12.22 -34.39
N ILE A 84 30.92 13.16 -33.97
CA ILE A 84 29.48 13.15 -34.29
C ILE A 84 29.34 13.89 -35.62
N ASP A 85 29.10 13.15 -36.70
CA ASP A 85 28.98 13.75 -38.03
C ASP A 85 27.59 14.37 -38.19
N GLN A 86 27.53 15.67 -38.44
CA GLN A 86 26.30 16.38 -38.76
C GLN A 86 26.20 16.50 -40.28
N LYS A 87 25.29 15.75 -40.89
CA LYS A 87 24.94 15.92 -42.31
C LYS A 87 23.86 17.00 -42.46
N ALA A 88 23.91 17.73 -43.56
CA ALA A 88 22.86 18.69 -43.91
C ALA A 88 21.50 17.96 -44.01
N PRO A 89 20.41 18.54 -43.50
CA PRO A 89 19.11 17.89 -43.49
C PRO A 89 18.51 17.85 -44.91
N THR A 90 18.33 16.64 -45.45
CA THR A 90 17.45 16.39 -46.61
C THR A 90 16.03 16.86 -46.31
N THR A 91 15.41 17.60 -47.24
CA THR A 91 14.06 18.18 -47.06
C THR A 91 12.98 17.45 -47.86
N LYS A 92 13.36 16.71 -48.92
CA LYS A 92 12.44 15.98 -49.82
C LYS A 92 13.00 14.59 -50.14
N VAL A 93 12.16 13.57 -50.01
CA VAL A 93 12.48 12.17 -50.30
C VAL A 93 11.37 11.48 -51.08
N GLU A 94 11.73 10.49 -51.89
CA GLU A 94 10.79 9.63 -52.61
C GLU A 94 10.60 8.32 -51.85
N PHE A 95 9.34 7.92 -51.63
CA PHE A 95 9.03 6.66 -50.98
C PHE A 95 9.29 5.48 -51.92
N GLU A 96 9.92 4.43 -51.38
CA GLU A 96 10.23 3.22 -52.13
C GLU A 96 9.48 2.00 -51.57
N SER A 97 9.63 1.69 -50.27
CA SER A 97 8.97 0.53 -49.67
C SER A 97 8.89 0.61 -48.14
N ILE A 98 7.88 -0.01 -47.52
CA ILE A 98 7.81 -0.19 -46.07
C ILE A 98 8.79 -1.30 -45.65
N LYS A 99 9.41 -1.15 -44.47
CA LYS A 99 10.30 -2.14 -43.87
C LYS A 99 9.67 -2.73 -42.63
N ASN A 100 9.78 -4.04 -42.45
CA ASN A 100 9.30 -4.70 -41.24
C ASN A 100 10.03 -4.17 -40.00
N SER A 101 9.23 -3.82 -39.00
CA SER A 101 9.67 -3.35 -37.69
C SER A 101 8.70 -3.82 -36.60
N PRO A 102 9.19 -3.96 -35.36
CA PRO A 102 8.33 -4.14 -34.18
C PRO A 102 7.35 -2.96 -34.03
N THR A 103 6.29 -3.20 -33.26
CA THR A 103 5.42 -2.11 -32.76
C THR A 103 6.25 -1.06 -32.01
N GLU A 104 5.80 0.19 -31.99
CA GLU A 104 6.48 1.42 -31.52
C GLU A 104 7.50 2.05 -32.48
N PHE A 105 7.89 1.34 -33.55
CA PHE A 105 8.83 1.83 -34.56
C PHE A 105 8.25 1.64 -35.96
N PHE A 106 8.15 2.72 -36.72
CA PHE A 106 7.89 2.67 -38.16
C PHE A 106 9.21 2.80 -38.94
N ARG A 107 9.35 2.05 -40.03
CA ARG A 107 10.52 2.11 -40.91
C ARG A 107 10.12 2.01 -42.39
N ALA A 108 10.77 2.79 -43.24
CA ALA A 108 10.62 2.73 -44.69
C ALA A 108 11.97 2.97 -45.39
N ASN A 109 12.12 2.42 -46.59
CA ASN A 109 13.18 2.82 -47.51
C ASN A 109 12.69 4.01 -48.33
N VAL A 110 13.55 5.01 -48.48
CA VAL A 110 13.30 6.23 -49.25
C VAL A 110 14.53 6.58 -50.07
N ILE A 111 14.35 7.38 -51.11
CA ILE A 111 15.43 7.89 -51.96
C ILE A 111 15.53 9.40 -51.74
N ASP A 112 16.73 9.90 -51.46
CA ASP A 112 16.99 11.33 -51.37
C ASP A 112 16.81 12.00 -52.74
N ALA A 113 15.90 12.96 -52.83
CA ALA A 113 15.55 13.59 -54.11
C ALA A 113 16.67 14.47 -54.69
N GLN A 114 17.67 14.86 -53.89
CA GLN A 114 18.80 15.69 -54.32
C GLN A 114 20.03 14.85 -54.67
N THR A 115 20.31 13.81 -53.89
CA THR A 115 21.55 13.01 -54.03
C THR A 115 21.33 11.65 -54.70
N GLY A 116 20.07 11.22 -54.87
CA GLY A 116 19.73 9.87 -55.34
C GLY A 116 20.12 8.77 -54.36
N GLN A 117 20.60 9.10 -53.16
CA GLN A 117 21.05 8.12 -52.18
C GLN A 117 19.86 7.43 -51.52
N ARG A 118 19.90 6.09 -51.44
CA ARG A 118 18.92 5.30 -50.68
C ARG A 118 19.14 5.50 -49.17
N LEU A 119 18.06 5.83 -48.45
CA LEU A 119 18.01 6.10 -47.02
C LEU A 119 16.94 5.23 -46.34
N ASN A 120 17.08 5.04 -45.02
CA ASN A 120 16.07 4.48 -44.15
C ASN A 120 15.39 5.63 -43.39
N LEU A 121 14.09 5.81 -43.61
CA LEU A 121 13.23 6.66 -42.80
C LEU A 121 12.73 5.89 -41.57
N SER A 122 12.78 6.51 -40.40
CA SER A 122 12.17 5.98 -39.18
C SER A 122 11.34 6.99 -38.40
N ALA A 123 10.20 6.53 -37.90
CA ALA A 123 9.28 7.28 -37.04
C ALA A 123 9.06 6.51 -35.72
N SER A 124 9.25 7.19 -34.60
CA SER A 124 8.98 6.65 -33.26
C SER A 124 8.89 7.79 -32.25
N LEU A 125 8.11 7.61 -31.19
CA LEU A 125 8.07 8.52 -30.04
C LEU A 125 9.44 8.64 -29.34
N HIS A 126 10.37 7.72 -29.64
CA HIS A 126 11.74 7.70 -29.12
C HIS A 126 12.79 8.30 -30.07
N ASN A 127 12.40 9.00 -31.14
CA ASN A 127 13.34 9.51 -32.15
C ASN A 127 14.49 10.34 -31.55
N HIS A 128 14.17 11.32 -30.70
CA HIS A 128 15.18 12.14 -30.03
C HIS A 128 16.12 11.31 -29.14
N THR A 129 15.55 10.38 -28.38
CA THR A 129 16.28 9.46 -27.50
C THR A 129 17.19 8.50 -28.28
N ASN A 130 16.75 8.03 -29.45
CA ASN A 130 17.54 7.14 -30.30
C ASN A 130 18.78 7.87 -30.86
N ILE A 131 18.64 9.14 -31.24
CA ILE A 131 19.78 9.98 -31.67
C ILE A 131 20.72 10.22 -30.50
N LEU A 132 20.19 10.58 -29.33
CA LEU A 132 20.97 10.78 -28.11
C LEU A 132 21.85 9.55 -27.81
N ARG A 133 21.22 8.37 -27.85
CA ARG A 133 21.89 7.10 -27.62
C ARG A 133 22.95 6.81 -28.66
N ALA A 134 22.67 7.07 -29.93
CA ALA A 134 23.64 6.90 -31.01
C ALA A 134 24.87 7.80 -30.83
N ASN A 135 24.65 9.07 -30.52
CA ASN A 135 25.71 10.04 -30.24
C ASN A 135 26.57 9.63 -29.05
N LEU A 136 25.93 9.20 -27.96
CA LEU A 136 26.62 8.73 -26.76
C LEU A 136 27.48 7.50 -27.05
N LEU A 137 26.94 6.52 -27.77
CA LEU A 137 27.67 5.32 -28.18
C LEU A 137 28.91 5.64 -29.04
N ARG A 138 28.81 6.61 -29.97
CA ARG A 138 29.98 7.08 -30.73
C ARG A 138 31.08 7.63 -29.85
N LYS A 139 30.72 8.46 -28.86
CA LYS A 139 31.70 8.99 -27.90
C LYS A 139 32.34 7.90 -27.04
N LEU A 140 31.66 6.77 -26.85
CA LEU A 140 32.14 5.60 -26.10
C LEU A 140 32.95 4.59 -26.94
N GLY A 141 33.13 4.85 -28.24
CA GLY A 141 33.98 4.07 -29.15
C GLY A 141 33.24 3.13 -30.10
N TYR A 142 31.91 3.17 -30.12
CA TYR A 142 31.11 2.42 -31.10
C TYR A 142 31.06 3.14 -32.44
N ASP A 143 31.45 2.48 -33.52
CA ASP A 143 31.36 3.04 -34.86
C ASP A 143 29.98 2.77 -35.48
N ILE A 144 29.03 3.62 -35.11
CA ILE A 144 27.67 3.62 -35.65
C ILE A 144 27.32 4.99 -36.24
N THR A 145 26.56 5.03 -37.33
CA THR A 145 26.10 6.30 -37.92
C THR A 145 24.82 6.77 -37.20
N PRO A 146 24.81 7.95 -36.56
CA PRO A 146 23.61 8.46 -35.91
C PRO A 146 22.56 8.84 -36.95
N PRO A 147 21.26 8.64 -36.67
CA PRO A 147 20.21 9.19 -37.52
C PRO A 147 20.19 10.72 -37.45
N THR A 148 19.80 11.37 -38.55
CA THR A 148 19.56 12.82 -38.60
C THR A 148 18.10 13.12 -38.28
N PHE A 149 17.85 14.15 -37.46
CA PHE A 149 16.49 14.60 -37.12
C PHE A 149 15.95 15.57 -38.17
N HIS A 150 14.70 15.39 -38.58
CA HIS A 150 13.99 16.24 -39.52
C HIS A 150 12.69 16.75 -38.90
N LYS A 151 12.66 18.06 -38.59
CA LYS A 151 11.47 18.73 -38.06
C LYS A 151 10.31 18.71 -39.07
N LYS A 152 10.62 18.83 -40.36
CA LYS A 152 9.69 18.66 -41.48
C LYS A 152 10.39 17.88 -42.59
N LEU A 153 9.68 16.92 -43.19
CA LEU A 153 10.18 16.11 -44.29
C LEU A 153 9.06 15.88 -45.31
N THR A 154 9.31 16.22 -46.56
CA THR A 154 8.35 15.97 -47.66
C THR A 154 8.61 14.59 -48.23
N VAL A 155 7.60 13.72 -48.20
CA VAL A 155 7.62 12.38 -48.79
C VAL A 155 6.73 12.34 -50.03
N VAL A 156 7.30 11.96 -51.16
CA VAL A 156 6.60 11.83 -52.44
C VAL A 156 6.30 10.36 -52.72
N PHE A 157 5.07 10.07 -53.15
CA PHE A 157 4.58 8.73 -53.46
C PHE A 157 4.26 8.59 -54.94
N LYS A 158 4.31 7.37 -55.49
CA LYS A 158 3.98 7.13 -56.90
C LYS A 158 2.48 7.26 -57.14
N THR A 159 1.67 6.82 -56.17
CA THR A 159 0.20 6.81 -56.24
C THR A 159 -0.45 7.30 -54.94
N LYS A 160 -1.71 7.74 -55.04
CA LYS A 160 -2.54 8.10 -53.87
C LYS A 160 -2.74 6.93 -52.91
N GLN A 161 -2.92 5.72 -53.45
CA GLN A 161 -3.14 4.52 -52.64
C GLN A 161 -1.91 4.16 -51.81
N GLU A 162 -0.71 4.33 -52.37
CA GLU A 162 0.55 4.10 -51.67
C GLU A 162 0.74 5.08 -50.50
N LYS A 163 0.38 6.35 -50.69
CA LYS A 163 0.34 7.36 -49.62
C LYS A 163 -0.59 6.96 -48.47
N LEU A 164 -1.81 6.50 -48.80
CA LEU A 164 -2.81 6.11 -47.79
C LEU A 164 -2.36 4.87 -47.01
N ASN A 165 -1.80 3.87 -47.69
CA ASN A 165 -1.24 2.69 -47.03
C ASN A 165 -0.06 3.05 -46.12
N PHE A 166 0.85 3.92 -46.58
CA PHE A 166 1.96 4.43 -45.76
C PHE A 166 1.45 5.09 -44.47
N LEU A 167 0.46 5.99 -44.56
CA LEU A 167 -0.13 6.66 -43.40
C LEU A 167 -0.80 5.68 -42.43
N GLN A 168 -1.49 4.69 -42.97
CA GLN A 168 -2.13 3.65 -42.15
C GLN A 168 -1.09 2.86 -41.35
N VAL A 169 -0.08 2.33 -42.03
CA VAL A 169 0.98 1.54 -41.39
C VAL A 169 1.81 2.40 -40.43
N LEU A 170 2.02 3.68 -40.73
CA LEU A 170 2.69 4.63 -39.85
C LEU A 170 1.95 4.75 -38.51
N GLY A 171 0.64 5.00 -38.53
CA GLY A 171 -0.18 5.10 -37.30
C GLY A 171 -0.21 3.78 -36.52
N GLU A 172 -0.47 2.66 -37.21
CA GLU A 172 -0.52 1.33 -36.61
C GLU A 172 0.81 0.93 -35.96
N LYS A 173 1.93 1.10 -36.65
CA LYS A 173 3.25 0.70 -36.14
C LYS A 173 3.76 1.61 -35.03
N THR A 174 3.38 2.88 -35.03
CA THR A 174 3.77 3.81 -33.96
C THR A 174 2.83 3.81 -32.76
N LEU A 175 1.69 3.12 -32.84
CA LEU A 175 0.62 3.12 -31.84
C LEU A 175 0.09 4.54 -31.57
N THR A 176 -0.04 5.34 -32.63
CA THR A 176 -0.53 6.73 -32.54
C THR A 176 -1.55 7.05 -33.62
N GLN A 177 -2.31 8.12 -33.42
CA GLN A 177 -3.19 8.67 -34.46
C GLN A 177 -2.35 9.14 -35.67
N LYS A 178 -2.84 8.89 -36.88
CA LYS A 178 -2.10 9.12 -38.14
C LYS A 178 -1.78 10.60 -38.32
N GLU A 179 -2.73 11.44 -37.94
CA GLU A 179 -2.69 12.91 -38.01
C GLU A 179 -1.58 13.48 -37.14
N LYS A 180 -1.19 12.76 -36.07
CA LYS A 180 -0.12 13.19 -35.15
C LYS A 180 1.21 13.40 -35.87
N TRP A 181 1.46 12.70 -36.97
CA TRP A 181 2.72 12.77 -37.74
C TRP A 181 2.67 13.74 -38.93
N VAL A 182 1.48 14.22 -39.31
CA VAL A 182 1.26 15.00 -40.53
C VAL A 182 1.21 16.49 -40.20
N VAL A 183 2.00 17.30 -40.92
CA VAL A 183 1.94 18.77 -40.83
C VAL A 183 0.90 19.33 -41.79
N GLN A 184 0.92 18.84 -43.03
CA GLN A 184 0.02 19.28 -44.10
C GLN A 184 -0.09 18.16 -45.14
N ASN A 185 -1.30 17.89 -45.62
CA ASN A 185 -1.54 17.03 -46.77
C ASN A 185 -1.43 17.90 -48.04
N ALA A 186 -0.19 18.16 -48.46
CA ALA A 186 0.14 19.23 -49.41
C ALA A 186 -0.46 18.99 -50.81
N GLN A 187 -0.50 17.73 -51.29
CA GLN A 187 -0.99 17.36 -52.63
C GLN A 187 -1.49 15.89 -52.67
N GLU A 188 -2.06 15.45 -53.80
CA GLU A 188 -2.61 14.08 -53.96
C GLU A 188 -1.56 12.99 -53.68
N LYS A 189 -0.29 13.22 -54.08
CA LYS A 189 0.84 12.27 -53.97
C LYS A 189 1.96 12.69 -53.01
N GLU A 190 1.80 13.79 -52.27
CA GLU A 190 2.83 14.29 -51.35
C GLU A 190 2.31 14.36 -49.92
N LEU A 191 3.20 14.10 -48.95
CA LEU A 191 2.92 14.20 -47.53
C LEU A 191 4.04 14.94 -46.81
N ILE A 192 3.70 15.96 -46.01
CA ILE A 192 4.67 16.63 -45.16
C ILE A 192 4.58 16.03 -43.76
N LEU A 193 5.59 15.25 -43.39
CA LEU A 193 5.74 14.64 -42.06
C LEU A 193 6.51 15.56 -41.13
N LYS A 194 6.23 15.46 -39.82
CA LYS A 194 7.07 16.04 -38.75
C LYS A 194 7.77 14.97 -37.92
N ASP A 195 8.86 15.37 -37.26
CA ASP A 195 9.68 14.59 -36.32
C ASP A 195 10.14 13.22 -36.83
N GLN A 196 10.66 13.20 -38.06
CA GLN A 196 11.20 12.00 -38.68
C GLN A 196 12.71 11.88 -38.48
N THR A 197 13.21 10.66 -38.64
CA THR A 197 14.66 10.43 -38.67
C THR A 197 15.07 9.76 -39.96
N LEU A 198 16.18 10.21 -40.55
CA LEU A 198 16.80 9.58 -41.71
C LEU A 198 18.13 8.95 -41.32
N SER A 199 18.43 7.80 -41.90
CA SER A 199 19.72 7.10 -41.72
C SER A 199 20.14 6.46 -43.04
N SER A 200 21.42 6.15 -43.19
CA SER A 200 21.92 5.47 -44.40
C SER A 200 21.21 4.12 -44.62
N ALA A 201 20.84 3.81 -45.87
CA ALA A 201 20.40 2.45 -46.23
C ALA A 201 21.55 1.44 -46.22
N ARG A 202 22.79 1.89 -46.42
CA ARG A 202 24.00 1.05 -46.34
C ARG A 202 24.30 0.75 -44.87
N LEU A 203 24.21 -0.52 -44.49
CA LEU A 203 24.55 -1.02 -43.16
C LEU A 203 26.06 -1.23 -43.06
N ASN A 204 26.80 -0.21 -42.63
CA ASN A 204 28.24 -0.37 -42.32
C ASN A 204 28.43 -1.23 -41.06
N ASN A 205 27.53 -1.08 -40.08
CA ASN A 205 27.52 -1.80 -38.81
C ASN A 205 26.07 -2.01 -38.32
N VAL A 206 25.89 -2.83 -37.28
CA VAL A 206 24.58 -3.09 -36.67
C VAL A 206 24.06 -1.86 -35.92
N ASN A 207 22.79 -1.50 -36.13
CA ASN A 207 22.14 -0.38 -35.44
C ASN A 207 21.78 -0.74 -33.98
N ILE A 208 22.76 -0.61 -33.09
CA ILE A 208 22.64 -0.91 -31.65
C ILE A 208 22.08 0.26 -30.82
N TYR A 209 21.72 1.38 -31.45
CA TYR A 209 21.03 2.47 -30.76
C TYR A 209 19.51 2.23 -30.69
N PHE A 210 18.97 1.22 -31.37
CA PHE A 210 17.65 0.71 -31.07
C PHE A 210 17.79 -0.40 -30.02
N PRO A 211 16.97 -0.42 -28.95
CA PRO A 211 17.03 -1.47 -27.93
C PRO A 211 16.44 -2.81 -28.41
N LEU A 212 16.46 -3.08 -29.72
CA LEU A 212 15.88 -4.23 -30.38
C LEU A 212 16.99 -5.25 -30.70
N MET A 213 17.46 -5.99 -29.69
CA MET A 213 18.52 -6.98 -29.87
C MET A 213 18.16 -8.29 -29.16
N SER A 214 18.31 -9.41 -29.87
CA SER A 214 18.05 -10.73 -29.29
C SER A 214 19.11 -11.15 -28.29
N LYS A 215 18.69 -11.83 -27.23
CA LYS A 215 19.54 -12.42 -26.18
C LYS A 215 20.73 -13.21 -26.71
N ASN A 216 20.55 -13.99 -27.79
CA ASN A 216 21.63 -14.78 -28.38
C ASN A 216 22.84 -13.95 -28.82
N ARG A 217 22.63 -12.71 -29.29
CA ARG A 217 23.74 -11.82 -29.69
C ARG A 217 24.48 -11.25 -28.48
N GLN A 218 23.79 -11.09 -27.35
CA GLN A 218 24.32 -10.46 -26.15
C GLN A 218 24.98 -11.46 -25.19
N LYS A 219 24.57 -12.74 -25.27
CA LYS A 219 24.91 -13.77 -24.29
C LYS A 219 26.40 -13.88 -23.96
N THR A 220 27.32 -13.65 -24.90
CA THR A 220 28.75 -13.96 -24.70
C THR A 220 29.70 -12.77 -24.83
N ARG A 221 29.23 -11.59 -25.24
CA ARG A 221 30.08 -10.47 -25.67
C ARG A 221 29.84 -9.21 -24.84
N ARG A 222 30.89 -8.69 -24.19
CA ARG A 222 30.84 -7.46 -23.39
C ARG A 222 30.35 -6.28 -24.20
N ILE A 223 30.77 -6.15 -25.47
CA ILE A 223 30.33 -5.04 -26.34
C ILE A 223 28.81 -4.92 -26.48
N PHE A 224 28.07 -6.02 -26.28
CA PHE A 224 26.62 -6.02 -26.32
C PHE A 224 26.00 -6.02 -24.92
N ARG A 225 26.54 -6.81 -23.98
CA ARG A 225 26.10 -6.80 -22.56
C ARG A 225 26.13 -5.38 -21.97
N ALA A 226 27.17 -4.62 -22.27
CA ALA A 226 27.37 -3.27 -21.76
C ALA A 226 26.41 -2.20 -22.33
N LEU A 227 25.49 -2.55 -23.24
CA LEU A 227 24.51 -1.62 -23.78
C LEU A 227 23.33 -1.37 -22.85
N LEU A 228 23.01 -2.32 -21.95
CA LEU A 228 21.89 -2.18 -21.01
C LEU A 228 21.98 -0.88 -20.17
N PRO A 229 23.13 -0.55 -19.53
CA PRO A 229 23.26 0.72 -18.81
C PRO A 229 22.99 1.93 -19.70
N ILE A 230 23.42 1.91 -20.96
CA ILE A 230 23.19 3.03 -21.90
C ILE A 230 21.70 3.17 -22.21
N TYR A 231 21.00 2.05 -22.43
CA TYR A 231 19.57 2.05 -22.67
C TYR A 231 18.81 2.59 -21.47
N VAL A 232 19.14 2.10 -20.27
CA VAL A 232 18.54 2.56 -19.02
C VAL A 232 18.88 4.03 -18.74
N LEU A 233 20.08 4.53 -19.05
CA LEU A 233 20.43 5.94 -18.85
C LEU A 233 19.65 6.89 -19.77
N THR A 234 19.33 6.42 -20.97
CA THR A 234 18.66 7.21 -22.01
C THR A 234 17.17 6.95 -22.09
N ASP A 235 16.61 6.05 -21.27
CA ASP A 235 15.17 5.75 -21.27
C ASP A 235 14.37 6.94 -20.72
N PHE A 236 13.86 7.76 -21.64
CA PHE A 236 13.09 8.95 -21.35
C PHE A 236 11.64 8.75 -21.83
N PRO A 237 10.64 8.79 -20.92
CA PRO A 237 9.24 8.90 -21.32
C PRO A 237 8.99 10.19 -22.13
N GLN A 238 7.82 10.27 -22.78
CA GLN A 238 7.42 11.47 -23.51
C GLN A 238 7.44 12.70 -22.60
N SER A 239 6.80 12.61 -21.42
CA SER A 239 6.87 13.67 -20.42
C SER A 239 8.27 13.79 -19.83
N ILE A 240 8.84 14.99 -19.95
CA ILE A 240 10.14 15.31 -19.38
C ILE A 240 10.08 15.38 -17.86
N ASN A 241 8.94 15.81 -17.29
CA ASN A 241 8.73 15.86 -15.84
C ASN A 241 8.70 14.47 -15.21
N ALA A 242 8.26 13.45 -15.95
CA ALA A 242 8.22 12.06 -15.49
C ALA A 242 9.60 11.38 -15.47
N ILE A 243 10.61 11.94 -16.14
CA ILE A 243 11.99 11.40 -16.15
C ILE A 243 12.57 11.47 -14.72
N SER A 244 12.98 10.30 -14.19
CA SER A 244 13.69 10.20 -12.92
C SER A 244 15.12 10.77 -12.99
N TRP A 245 15.58 11.40 -11.91
CA TRP A 245 16.95 11.87 -11.76
C TRP A 245 17.93 10.71 -11.49
N LYS A 246 17.52 9.70 -10.72
CA LYS A 246 18.31 8.50 -10.43
C LYS A 246 17.82 7.29 -11.23
N ILE A 247 18.70 6.31 -11.44
CA ILE A 247 18.35 5.03 -12.11
C ILE A 247 18.74 3.82 -11.27
N GLY A 248 17.89 2.81 -11.33
CA GLY A 248 18.10 1.57 -10.64
C GLY A 248 17.95 1.69 -9.14
N ASN A 249 17.96 0.55 -8.49
CA ASN A 249 17.88 0.44 -7.04
C ASN A 249 18.65 -0.79 -6.59
N ILE A 250 19.29 -0.70 -5.43
CA ILE A 250 19.95 -1.83 -4.79
C ILE A 250 18.96 -2.49 -3.87
N PHE A 251 18.58 -3.72 -4.18
CA PHE A 251 17.72 -4.52 -3.32
C PHE A 251 18.35 -5.88 -3.10
N ASN A 252 18.54 -6.27 -1.84
CA ASN A 252 19.14 -7.53 -1.46
C ASN A 252 20.52 -7.79 -2.13
N SER A 253 21.41 -6.79 -2.09
CA SER A 253 22.74 -6.84 -2.73
C SER A 253 22.74 -7.08 -4.24
N GLN A 254 21.62 -6.81 -4.91
CA GLN A 254 21.48 -6.85 -6.36
C GLN A 254 21.10 -5.46 -6.88
N LEU A 255 21.75 -5.04 -7.97
CA LEU A 255 21.36 -3.86 -8.72
C LEU A 255 20.19 -4.22 -9.64
N SER A 256 19.02 -3.68 -9.34
CA SER A 256 17.82 -3.80 -10.15
C SER A 256 17.81 -2.67 -11.18
N LEU A 257 17.72 -3.01 -12.47
CA LEU A 257 17.54 -2.06 -13.57
C LEU A 257 16.22 -2.35 -14.30
N ARG A 258 15.42 -1.32 -14.52
CA ARG A 258 14.14 -1.42 -15.24
C ARG A 258 14.27 -0.82 -16.64
N HIS A 259 13.82 -1.57 -17.64
CA HIS A 259 13.72 -1.12 -19.03
C HIS A 259 12.78 -2.09 -19.78
N PRO A 260 11.99 -1.65 -20.79
CA PRO A 260 11.12 -2.55 -21.54
C PRO A 260 11.83 -3.82 -22.04
N TYR A 261 13.07 -3.66 -22.52
CA TYR A 261 13.90 -4.75 -23.07
C TYR A 261 14.92 -5.36 -22.09
N ALA A 262 14.83 -5.11 -20.77
CA ALA A 262 15.83 -5.58 -19.81
C ALA A 262 16.02 -7.11 -19.75
N GLN A 263 14.95 -7.89 -19.99
CA GLN A 263 15.03 -9.36 -19.99
C GLN A 263 15.98 -9.96 -21.04
N GLU A 264 16.15 -9.30 -22.19
CA GLU A 264 17.09 -9.73 -23.24
C GLU A 264 18.56 -9.68 -22.76
N PHE A 265 18.83 -8.90 -21.71
CA PHE A 265 20.16 -8.65 -21.14
C PHE A 265 20.49 -9.53 -19.93
N SER A 266 19.84 -10.70 -19.75
CA SER A 266 19.99 -11.55 -18.56
C SER A 266 21.43 -11.97 -18.21
N ASP A 267 22.36 -11.91 -19.17
CA ASP A 267 23.76 -12.32 -19.01
C ASP A 267 24.71 -11.14 -18.69
N VAL A 268 24.18 -9.94 -18.43
CA VAL A 268 24.96 -8.77 -18.04
C VAL A 268 25.55 -8.95 -16.63
N SER A 269 26.87 -8.80 -16.52
CA SER A 269 27.58 -8.85 -15.23
C SER A 269 27.89 -7.46 -14.67
N ILE A 270 28.13 -7.37 -13.36
CA ILE A 270 28.60 -6.14 -12.71
C ILE A 270 29.89 -5.59 -13.34
N ASN A 271 30.76 -6.47 -13.86
CA ASN A 271 32.00 -6.09 -14.53
C ASN A 271 31.75 -5.37 -15.85
N ASP A 272 30.71 -5.75 -16.59
CA ASP A 272 30.33 -5.11 -17.85
C ASP A 272 29.79 -3.70 -17.60
N ILE A 273 29.01 -3.54 -16.53
CA ILE A 273 28.45 -2.24 -16.10
C ILE A 273 29.56 -1.30 -15.60
N LYS A 274 30.48 -1.78 -14.75
CA LYS A 274 31.65 -0.99 -14.31
C LYS A 274 32.53 -0.55 -15.47
N TRP A 275 32.75 -1.43 -16.45
CA TRP A 275 33.53 -1.11 -17.64
C TRP A 275 32.94 0.07 -18.42
N ILE A 276 31.63 0.02 -18.73
CA ILE A 276 30.99 1.09 -19.50
C ILE A 276 30.83 2.37 -18.67
N TYR A 277 30.58 2.25 -17.36
CA TYR A 277 30.54 3.38 -16.45
C TYR A 277 31.86 4.17 -16.47
N ARG A 278 33.01 3.48 -16.36
CA ARG A 278 34.33 4.12 -16.43
C ARG A 278 34.62 4.80 -17.77
N ARG A 279 33.96 4.38 -18.85
CA ARG A 279 34.02 5.08 -20.15
C ARG A 279 33.13 6.33 -20.15
N LEU A 280 31.92 6.23 -19.62
CA LEU A 280 31.03 7.38 -19.46
C LEU A 280 31.68 8.49 -18.64
N THR A 281 32.36 8.14 -17.54
CA THR A 281 33.05 9.10 -16.69
C THR A 281 34.39 9.58 -17.25
N LYS A 282 34.82 9.15 -18.45
CA LYS A 282 35.92 9.80 -19.18
C LYS A 282 35.44 11.02 -19.96
N LEU A 283 34.16 11.06 -20.34
CA LEU A 283 33.59 12.19 -21.06
C LEU A 283 33.43 13.40 -20.12
N ASP A 284 33.75 14.60 -20.63
CA ASP A 284 33.49 15.85 -19.91
C ASP A 284 32.09 16.42 -20.22
N ARG A 285 31.73 17.52 -19.55
CA ARG A 285 30.42 18.16 -19.73
C ARG A 285 30.23 18.73 -21.14
N GLN A 286 31.30 19.21 -21.79
CA GLN A 286 31.23 19.74 -23.15
C GLN A 286 30.93 18.62 -24.15
N GLN A 287 31.59 17.47 -24.01
CA GLN A 287 31.33 16.28 -24.81
C GLN A 287 29.91 15.73 -24.58
N MET A 288 29.40 15.77 -23.33
CA MET A 288 28.00 15.41 -23.04
C MET A 288 27.00 16.41 -23.64
N THR A 289 27.34 17.68 -23.71
CA THR A 289 26.52 18.71 -24.36
C THR A 289 26.43 18.45 -25.86
N GLN A 290 27.57 18.17 -26.52
CA GLN A 290 27.62 17.79 -27.94
C GLN A 290 26.75 16.57 -28.26
N VAL A 291 26.64 15.61 -27.34
CA VAL A 291 25.80 14.43 -27.49
C VAL A 291 24.31 14.77 -27.58
N ILE A 292 23.87 15.88 -26.97
CA ILE A 292 22.47 16.32 -26.94
C ILE A 292 22.15 17.32 -28.05
N GLU A 293 23.12 18.11 -28.53
CA GLU A 293 22.89 19.21 -29.48
C GLU A 293 22.15 18.78 -30.76
N SER A 294 22.51 17.63 -31.35
CA SER A 294 21.92 17.14 -32.61
C SER A 294 20.67 16.26 -32.45
N THR A 295 20.14 16.10 -31.23
CA THR A 295 18.98 15.24 -30.95
C THR A 295 17.64 15.77 -31.47
N GLY A 296 17.56 17.05 -31.81
CA GLY A 296 16.32 17.70 -32.22
C GLY A 296 15.39 18.14 -31.09
N TYR A 297 15.76 17.94 -29.82
CA TYR A 297 14.99 18.48 -28.69
C TYR A 297 14.92 20.03 -28.73
N PRO A 298 13.83 20.65 -28.26
CA PRO A 298 13.79 22.08 -27.99
C PRO A 298 14.88 22.51 -27.00
N GLN A 299 15.31 23.77 -27.06
CA GLN A 299 16.47 24.24 -26.29
C GLN A 299 16.34 24.06 -24.78
N GLU A 300 15.18 24.39 -24.20
CA GLU A 300 14.95 24.20 -22.76
C GLU A 300 14.91 22.70 -22.38
N ILE A 301 14.34 21.87 -23.26
CA ILE A 301 14.32 20.41 -23.07
C ILE A 301 15.73 19.82 -23.12
N LYS A 302 16.61 20.30 -24.01
CA LYS A 302 18.03 19.90 -24.07
C LYS A 302 18.74 20.15 -22.74
N LEU A 303 18.53 21.33 -22.14
CA LEU A 303 19.14 21.67 -20.86
C LEU A 303 18.69 20.72 -19.75
N LEU A 304 17.38 20.47 -19.64
CA LEU A 304 16.84 19.60 -18.61
C LEU A 304 17.25 18.13 -18.82
N VAL A 305 17.24 17.65 -20.06
CA VAL A 305 17.70 16.29 -20.42
C VAL A 305 19.18 16.10 -20.11
N LEU A 306 20.02 17.11 -20.35
CA LEU A 306 21.44 17.08 -19.98
C LEU A 306 21.61 16.87 -18.48
N GLU A 307 20.99 17.72 -17.67
CA GLU A 307 21.12 17.64 -16.21
C GLU A 307 20.61 16.30 -15.66
N LYS A 308 19.49 15.79 -16.20
CA LYS A 308 18.98 14.46 -15.85
C LYS A 308 19.93 13.34 -16.29
N LEU A 309 20.49 13.38 -17.50
CA LEU A 309 21.45 12.38 -17.95
C LEU A 309 22.70 12.34 -17.06
N LEU A 310 23.26 13.51 -16.71
CA LEU A 310 24.42 13.60 -15.82
C LEU A 310 24.11 13.03 -14.43
N SER A 311 22.92 13.32 -13.89
CA SER A 311 22.47 12.76 -12.61
C SER A 311 22.30 11.25 -12.65
N ARG A 312 21.68 10.71 -13.71
CA ARG A 312 21.51 9.26 -13.90
C ARG A 312 22.86 8.53 -14.01
N ILE A 313 23.85 9.13 -14.67
CA ILE A 313 25.22 8.58 -14.72
C ILE A 313 25.82 8.55 -13.31
N ASN A 314 25.72 9.65 -12.57
CA ASN A 314 26.22 9.70 -11.18
C ASN A 314 25.56 8.65 -10.29
N SER A 315 24.23 8.49 -10.39
CA SER A 315 23.46 7.47 -9.67
C SER A 315 23.94 6.05 -9.99
N LEU A 316 24.24 5.75 -11.26
CA LEU A 316 24.86 4.47 -11.61
C LEU A 316 26.21 4.29 -10.89
N GLY A 317 27.04 5.33 -10.83
CA GLY A 317 28.31 5.32 -10.10
C GLY A 317 28.17 5.06 -8.61
N GLU A 318 27.19 5.70 -7.96
CA GLU A 318 26.83 5.49 -6.56
C GLU A 318 26.52 4.00 -6.30
N HIS A 319 25.67 3.40 -7.15
CA HIS A 319 25.32 1.99 -7.03
C HIS A 319 26.53 1.06 -7.19
N LEU A 320 27.47 1.41 -8.07
CA LEU A 320 28.69 0.63 -8.33
C LEU A 320 29.82 0.85 -7.31
N ASN A 321 29.65 1.79 -6.37
CA ASN A 321 30.71 2.28 -5.47
C ASN A 321 31.92 2.87 -6.23
N GLU A 322 31.66 3.58 -7.33
CA GLU A 322 32.68 4.21 -8.16
C GLU A 322 32.66 5.74 -7.95
N LYS A 323 33.76 6.42 -8.32
CA LYS A 323 33.87 7.87 -8.15
C LYS A 323 32.90 8.63 -9.06
N ILE A 324 32.07 9.47 -8.46
CA ILE A 324 31.14 10.37 -9.15
C ILE A 324 31.92 11.53 -9.80
N ARG A 325 31.55 11.91 -11.03
CA ARG A 325 32.25 12.97 -11.81
C ARG A 325 31.43 14.24 -12.00
N PHE A 326 30.12 14.13 -12.25
CA PHE A 326 29.33 15.27 -12.69
C PHE A 326 28.67 16.00 -11.51
N HIS A 327 28.31 17.27 -11.70
CA HIS A 327 27.55 18.06 -10.72
C HIS A 327 26.28 18.59 -11.39
N PRO A 328 25.18 17.81 -11.38
CA PRO A 328 23.93 18.21 -12.02
C PRO A 328 23.26 19.39 -11.31
N ASN A 329 22.62 20.27 -12.07
CA ASN A 329 21.77 21.32 -11.54
C ASN A 329 20.33 20.81 -11.32
N TYR A 330 20.01 20.45 -10.08
CA TYR A 330 18.67 19.98 -9.70
C TYR A 330 17.60 21.08 -9.61
N ALA A 331 17.98 22.36 -9.68
CA ALA A 331 17.09 23.52 -9.54
C ALA A 331 17.13 24.46 -10.76
N LEU A 332 17.18 23.90 -11.96
CA LEU A 332 17.21 24.65 -13.21
C LEU A 332 15.93 25.50 -13.37
N THR A 333 16.08 26.79 -13.68
CA THR A 333 14.96 27.70 -13.94
C THR A 333 15.23 28.49 -15.21
N THR A 334 14.25 28.52 -16.12
CA THR A 334 14.23 29.23 -17.41
C THR A 334 12.83 29.83 -17.62
N ALA A 335 12.45 30.22 -18.84
CA ALA A 335 11.14 30.84 -19.10
C ALA A 335 9.97 29.86 -18.90
N ASN A 336 10.07 28.63 -19.42
CA ASN A 336 9.04 27.59 -19.26
C ASN A 336 9.42 26.47 -18.26
N ILE A 337 10.60 26.54 -17.63
CA ILE A 337 11.03 25.59 -16.59
C ILE A 337 11.18 26.31 -15.26
N ARG A 338 10.57 25.80 -14.20
CA ARG A 338 10.74 26.28 -12.83
C ARG A 338 11.17 25.15 -11.92
N ASN A 339 12.30 25.29 -11.22
CA ASN A 339 12.87 24.26 -10.35
C ASN A 339 12.92 22.87 -11.02
N SER A 340 13.40 22.83 -12.27
CA SER A 340 13.53 21.63 -13.11
C SER A 340 12.21 20.94 -13.47
N ASN A 341 11.08 21.63 -13.36
CA ASN A 341 9.78 21.20 -13.85
C ASN A 341 9.32 22.08 -15.01
N LEU A 342 8.95 21.46 -16.12
CA LEU A 342 8.32 22.11 -17.25
C LEU A 342 6.89 22.55 -16.86
N GLN A 343 6.52 23.79 -17.18
CA GLN A 343 5.28 24.42 -16.68
C GLN A 343 4.12 24.38 -17.68
N SER A 344 4.38 24.35 -18.99
CA SER A 344 3.34 24.40 -20.02
C SER A 344 3.74 23.67 -21.30
N ASP A 345 2.74 23.28 -22.09
CA ASP A 345 2.91 22.61 -23.39
C ASP A 345 3.13 23.59 -24.56
N GLN A 346 4.23 24.34 -24.54
CA GLN A 346 4.62 25.25 -25.64
C GLN A 346 5.12 24.52 -26.90
N TYR A 347 5.15 23.18 -26.88
CA TYR A 347 5.85 22.35 -27.87
C TYR A 347 4.90 21.45 -28.69
N GLN A 348 3.60 21.79 -28.77
CA GLN A 348 2.56 21.05 -29.50
C GLN A 348 2.86 20.75 -30.99
N HIS A 349 3.80 21.48 -31.58
CA HIS A 349 4.23 21.26 -32.96
C HIS A 349 5.17 20.05 -33.13
N TYR A 350 5.67 19.45 -32.05
CA TYR A 350 6.36 18.17 -32.05
C TYR A 350 5.35 17.00 -31.98
N VAL A 351 5.81 15.79 -32.27
CA VAL A 351 5.07 14.53 -32.10
C VAL A 351 5.20 14.04 -30.66
N THR A 352 6.37 14.19 -30.05
CA THR A 352 6.58 13.86 -28.64
C THR A 352 5.92 14.91 -27.74
N GLN A 353 5.06 14.47 -26.82
CA GLN A 353 4.43 15.35 -25.83
C GLN A 353 5.34 15.50 -24.61
N PHE A 354 6.09 16.62 -24.55
CA PHE A 354 7.07 16.88 -23.49
C PHE A 354 6.45 17.26 -22.14
N TYR A 355 5.21 17.72 -22.14
CA TYR A 355 4.43 18.13 -20.98
C TYR A 355 3.13 17.32 -20.94
N HIS A 356 2.69 16.93 -19.74
CA HIS A 356 1.34 16.44 -19.50
C HIS A 356 0.72 17.27 -18.37
N ASP A 357 -0.60 17.45 -18.45
CA ASP A 357 -1.32 18.14 -17.37
C ASP A 357 -1.16 17.37 -16.06
N ILE A 358 -0.99 18.12 -14.98
CA ILE A 358 -0.83 17.56 -13.64
C ILE A 358 -2.20 17.06 -13.18
N GLU A 359 -2.29 15.80 -12.72
CA GLU A 359 -3.51 15.29 -12.10
C GLU A 359 -3.90 16.14 -10.89
N ASP A 360 -5.18 16.50 -10.81
CA ASP A 360 -5.71 17.24 -9.66
C ASP A 360 -5.50 16.46 -8.38
N SER A 361 -4.91 17.13 -7.39
CA SER A 361 -4.71 16.52 -6.08
C SER A 361 -6.04 16.19 -5.43
N PRO A 362 -6.23 14.95 -4.95
CA PRO A 362 -7.39 14.63 -4.12
C PRO A 362 -7.44 15.58 -2.91
N PHE A 363 -6.28 16.02 -2.42
CA PHE A 363 -6.18 16.93 -1.29
C PHE A 363 -6.30 18.42 -1.65
N ALA A 364 -6.83 18.76 -2.83
CA ALA A 364 -7.13 20.16 -3.14
C ALA A 364 -8.13 20.74 -2.12
N TYR A 365 -7.94 22.00 -1.72
CA TYR A 365 -8.73 22.63 -0.66
C TYR A 365 -10.24 22.57 -0.92
N GLY A 366 -10.68 22.74 -2.18
CA GLY A 366 -12.07 22.59 -2.58
C GLY A 366 -12.63 21.17 -2.39
N GLN A 367 -11.81 20.13 -2.59
CA GLN A 367 -12.20 18.74 -2.36
C GLN A 367 -12.24 18.40 -0.87
N ILE A 368 -11.28 18.91 -0.09
CA ILE A 368 -11.25 18.76 1.38
C ILE A 368 -12.44 19.46 2.02
N PHE A 369 -12.78 20.69 1.60
CA PHE A 369 -13.95 21.39 2.15
C PHE A 369 -15.26 20.67 1.82
N ARG A 370 -15.37 20.05 0.63
CA ARG A 370 -16.49 19.15 0.30
C ARG A 370 -16.56 17.97 1.28
N LEU A 371 -15.42 17.35 1.63
CA LEU A 371 -15.38 16.30 2.64
C LEU A 371 -15.86 16.77 4.01
N PHE A 372 -15.37 17.92 4.48
CA PHE A 372 -15.82 18.52 5.73
C PHE A 372 -17.32 18.81 5.73
N ARG A 373 -17.83 19.42 4.66
CA ARG A 373 -19.27 19.67 4.51
C ARG A 373 -20.05 18.36 4.54
N THR A 374 -19.58 17.31 3.86
CA THR A 374 -20.24 16.01 3.90
C THR A 374 -20.21 15.40 5.30
N GLN A 375 -19.07 15.41 6.01
CA GLN A 375 -18.97 14.94 7.40
C GLN A 375 -19.90 15.69 8.35
N LEU A 376 -19.97 17.02 8.24
CA LEU A 376 -20.92 17.85 9.00
C LEU A 376 -22.38 17.48 8.69
N THR A 377 -22.71 17.26 7.41
CA THR A 377 -24.06 16.84 6.99
C THR A 377 -24.42 15.46 7.53
N TYR A 378 -23.47 14.51 7.57
CA TYR A 378 -23.68 13.16 8.11
C TYR A 378 -23.83 13.13 9.63
N ASN A 379 -23.07 13.96 10.35
CA ASN A 379 -23.23 14.14 11.79
C ASN A 379 -24.58 14.78 12.12
N ALA A 380 -25.05 15.74 11.30
CA ALA A 380 -26.38 16.33 11.44
C ALA A 380 -27.50 15.29 11.20
N LEU A 381 -27.34 14.37 10.23
CA LEU A 381 -28.30 13.29 10.00
C LEU A 381 -28.36 12.31 11.19
N SER A 382 -27.21 11.91 11.72
CA SER A 382 -27.16 11.03 12.91
C SER A 382 -27.83 11.69 14.10
N LYS A 383 -27.63 13.01 14.29
CA LYS A 383 -28.30 13.77 15.35
C LYS A 383 -29.79 14.00 15.13
N ALA A 384 -30.25 14.19 13.89
CA ALA A 384 -31.68 14.27 13.59
C ALA A 384 -32.38 12.93 13.87
N LEU A 385 -31.69 11.81 13.65
CA LEU A 385 -32.15 10.48 14.06
C LEU A 385 -32.13 10.32 15.59
N GLU A 386 -31.08 10.78 16.28
CA GLU A 386 -31.02 10.80 17.75
C GLU A 386 -32.16 11.66 18.35
N GLU A 387 -32.44 12.86 17.83
CA GLU A 387 -33.56 13.72 18.29
C GLU A 387 -34.93 13.07 18.06
N ALA A 388 -35.09 12.34 16.94
CA ALA A 388 -36.31 11.57 16.68
C ALA A 388 -36.45 10.38 17.66
N ILE A 389 -35.34 9.79 18.10
CA ILE A 389 -35.29 8.68 19.06
C ILE A 389 -35.46 9.18 20.50
N ASP A 390 -34.92 10.34 20.87
CA ASP A 390 -35.09 10.96 22.19
C ASP A 390 -36.57 11.29 22.47
N LYS A 391 -37.37 11.54 21.43
CA LYS A 391 -38.84 11.66 21.55
C LYS A 391 -39.54 10.32 21.85
N ILE A 392 -38.90 9.19 21.54
CA ILE A 392 -39.46 7.83 21.73
C ILE A 392 -39.09 7.28 23.12
N VAL A 393 -37.95 7.69 23.70
CA VAL A 393 -37.49 7.24 25.03
C VAL A 393 -37.11 8.43 25.94
N PRO A 394 -38.07 9.30 26.30
CA PRO A 394 -37.77 10.45 27.16
C PRO A 394 -37.37 10.03 28.59
N GLU A 395 -36.56 10.86 29.26
CA GLU A 395 -36.36 10.89 30.73
C GLU A 395 -35.47 9.83 31.43
N ILE A 396 -34.80 8.95 30.70
CA ILE A 396 -33.98 7.87 31.27
C ILE A 396 -32.54 7.84 30.75
N THR A 397 -32.04 8.90 30.11
CA THR A 397 -30.63 8.98 29.69
C THR A 397 -29.69 9.17 30.90
N THR A 398 -28.38 8.92 30.72
CA THR A 398 -27.38 9.18 31.77
C THR A 398 -27.29 10.67 32.15
N SER A 399 -27.53 11.57 31.20
CA SER A 399 -27.53 13.01 31.44
C SER A 399 -28.74 13.47 32.26
N ASP A 400 -29.91 12.89 31.97
CA ASP A 400 -31.14 13.13 32.74
C ASP A 400 -31.04 12.53 34.15
N ALA A 401 -30.47 11.33 34.26
CA ALA A 401 -30.19 10.68 35.53
C ALA A 401 -29.28 11.55 36.40
N ALA A 402 -28.20 12.11 35.85
CA ALA A 402 -27.30 13.00 36.57
C ALA A 402 -28.03 14.27 37.06
N LYS A 403 -28.82 14.93 36.20
CA LYS A 403 -29.62 16.12 36.58
C LYS A 403 -30.65 15.80 37.67
N LYS A 404 -31.42 14.71 37.50
CA LYS A 404 -32.45 14.27 38.47
C LYS A 404 -31.84 13.89 39.82
N LEU A 405 -30.70 13.19 39.82
CA LEU A 405 -29.98 12.87 41.05
C LEU A 405 -29.36 14.11 41.70
N GLN A 406 -28.83 15.04 40.91
CA GLN A 406 -28.30 16.31 41.43
C GLN A 406 -29.41 17.12 42.11
N ASN A 407 -30.60 17.22 41.53
CA ASN A 407 -31.76 17.86 42.16
C ASN A 407 -32.17 17.17 43.48
N LYS A 408 -32.16 15.83 43.51
CA LYS A 408 -32.42 15.05 44.74
C LYS A 408 -31.35 15.30 45.81
N ILE A 409 -30.08 15.40 45.40
CA ILE A 409 -28.96 15.70 46.29
C ILE A 409 -29.07 17.12 46.83
N THR A 410 -29.40 18.12 46.01
CA THR A 410 -29.57 19.52 46.46
C THR A 410 -30.65 19.63 47.52
N ARG A 411 -31.82 19.02 47.32
CA ARG A 411 -32.88 18.97 48.35
C ARG A 411 -32.41 18.27 49.62
N TYR A 412 -31.70 17.15 49.48
CA TYR A 412 -31.15 16.43 50.63
C TYR A 412 -30.14 17.28 51.41
N LYS A 413 -29.31 18.09 50.72
CA LYS A 413 -28.42 19.06 51.34
C LYS A 413 -29.21 20.11 52.11
N GLU A 414 -30.23 20.71 51.51
CA GLU A 414 -31.07 21.73 52.17
C GLU A 414 -31.74 21.19 53.46
N GLU A 415 -32.19 19.94 53.44
CA GLU A 415 -32.90 19.31 54.56
C GLU A 415 -31.98 18.77 55.68
N HIS A 416 -30.73 18.41 55.38
CA HIS A 416 -29.84 17.66 56.30
C HIS A 416 -28.44 18.27 56.45
N SER A 417 -28.23 19.53 56.05
CA SER A 417 -26.95 20.22 56.27
C SER A 417 -26.74 20.49 57.75
N LEU A 418 -25.65 19.98 58.31
CA LEU A 418 -25.21 20.29 59.67
C LEU A 418 -24.63 21.72 59.73
N SER A 419 -24.59 22.33 60.91
CA SER A 419 -24.09 23.70 61.13
C SER A 419 -22.63 23.93 60.72
N ASP A 420 -21.87 22.85 60.50
CA ASP A 420 -20.49 22.87 59.99
C ASP A 420 -20.38 22.72 58.46
N GLY A 421 -21.51 22.59 57.74
CA GLY A 421 -21.58 22.40 56.30
C GLY A 421 -21.17 21.01 55.80
N THR A 422 -21.06 20.00 56.68
CA THR A 422 -20.84 18.60 56.29
C THR A 422 -22.17 17.90 55.95
N ILE A 423 -22.13 16.99 54.98
CA ILE A 423 -23.29 16.24 54.51
C ILE A 423 -23.04 14.77 54.86
N PRO A 424 -24.00 14.03 55.43
CA PRO A 424 -23.81 12.61 55.73
C PRO A 424 -23.58 11.75 54.47
N LEU A 425 -22.87 10.64 54.65
CA LEU A 425 -22.61 9.66 53.60
C LEU A 425 -23.92 9.01 53.15
N LYS A 426 -24.35 9.28 51.91
CA LYS A 426 -25.58 8.70 51.32
C LYS A 426 -25.39 8.42 49.83
N SER A 427 -25.96 7.31 49.36
CA SER A 427 -25.97 6.96 47.93
C SER A 427 -27.31 7.28 47.29
N PHE A 428 -27.28 7.85 46.10
CA PHE A 428 -28.46 8.14 45.28
C PHE A 428 -28.30 7.43 43.94
N SER A 429 -29.27 6.63 43.52
CA SER A 429 -29.18 5.83 42.30
C SER A 429 -30.37 6.07 41.37
N TYR A 430 -30.16 5.97 40.06
CA TYR A 430 -31.19 6.14 39.04
C TYR A 430 -30.95 5.15 37.87
N PRO A 431 -31.99 4.44 37.39
CA PRO A 431 -31.88 3.57 36.24
C PRO A 431 -31.69 4.39 34.95
N THR A 432 -30.93 3.86 34.01
CA THR A 432 -30.61 4.51 32.74
C THR A 432 -30.90 3.58 31.57
N ALA A 433 -31.44 4.11 30.48
CA ALA A 433 -31.52 3.45 29.19
C ALA A 433 -31.00 4.39 28.10
N GLN A 434 -30.39 3.81 27.07
CA GLN A 434 -29.84 4.55 25.94
C GLN A 434 -30.16 3.78 24.66
N ILE A 435 -30.70 4.48 23.67
CA ILE A 435 -30.83 3.97 22.30
C ILE A 435 -30.16 5.01 21.41
N ASN A 436 -29.11 4.62 20.71
CA ASN A 436 -28.49 5.48 19.71
C ASN A 436 -28.45 4.77 18.36
N THR A 437 -28.49 5.56 17.30
CA THR A 437 -28.13 5.08 15.97
C THR A 437 -27.06 6.00 15.42
N SER A 438 -26.05 5.44 14.75
CA SER A 438 -24.99 6.27 14.17
C SER A 438 -24.77 5.91 12.70
N PHE A 439 -24.64 6.94 11.89
CA PHE A 439 -24.22 6.82 10.50
C PHE A 439 -22.89 7.54 10.32
N LYS A 440 -21.88 6.84 9.80
CA LYS A 440 -20.55 7.41 9.61
C LYS A 440 -19.99 7.01 8.26
N ARG A 441 -19.52 8.02 7.51
CA ARG A 441 -18.71 7.87 6.31
C ARG A 441 -17.37 8.53 6.54
N SER A 442 -16.29 7.76 6.44
CA SER A 442 -14.93 8.28 6.60
C SER A 442 -14.05 7.88 5.43
N ILE A 443 -13.11 8.76 5.07
CA ILE A 443 -12.08 8.46 4.09
C ILE A 443 -10.81 8.11 4.84
N VAL A 444 -10.26 6.94 4.53
CA VAL A 444 -9.03 6.43 5.13
C VAL A 444 -7.98 6.33 4.05
N PHE A 445 -6.78 6.82 4.34
CA PHE A 445 -5.63 6.71 3.45
C PHE A 445 -4.75 5.53 3.90
N GLY A 446 -4.36 4.67 2.96
CA GLY A 446 -3.47 3.55 3.20
C GLY A 446 -4.17 2.27 3.70
N LYS A 447 -3.72 1.74 4.83
CA LYS A 447 -4.19 0.44 5.36
C LYS A 447 -5.33 0.60 6.36
N HIS A 448 -6.41 -0.15 6.20
CA HIS A 448 -7.54 -0.23 7.12
C HIS A 448 -8.19 -1.62 7.08
N LEU A 449 -8.44 -2.23 8.24
CA LEU A 449 -9.08 -3.56 8.38
C LEU A 449 -8.44 -4.65 7.49
N GLY A 450 -7.13 -4.56 7.25
CA GLY A 450 -6.39 -5.49 6.39
C GLY A 450 -6.46 -5.19 4.89
N ASN A 451 -7.27 -4.23 4.43
CA ASN A 451 -7.24 -3.73 3.05
C ASN A 451 -6.15 -2.65 2.91
N SER A 452 -5.55 -2.52 1.73
CA SER A 452 -4.50 -1.54 1.43
C SER A 452 -4.78 -0.85 0.11
N ALA A 453 -5.16 0.43 0.15
CA ALA A 453 -5.33 1.24 -1.05
C ALA A 453 -4.94 2.71 -0.76
N PRO A 454 -4.58 3.50 -1.78
CA PRO A 454 -4.27 4.92 -1.62
C PRO A 454 -5.38 5.68 -0.89
N ILE A 455 -6.63 5.47 -1.32
CA ILE A 455 -7.84 6.09 -0.77
C ILE A 455 -8.87 4.98 -0.57
N GLN A 456 -9.48 4.95 0.61
CA GLN A 456 -10.56 4.02 0.95
C GLN A 456 -11.75 4.80 1.53
N LEU A 457 -12.94 4.44 1.09
CA LEU A 457 -14.19 4.89 1.69
C LEU A 457 -14.67 3.83 2.68
N VAL A 458 -14.91 4.26 3.91
CA VAL A 458 -15.44 3.41 4.99
C VAL A 458 -16.81 3.93 5.37
N ASP A 459 -17.83 3.13 5.07
CA ASP A 459 -19.22 3.37 5.46
C ASP A 459 -19.57 2.49 6.65
N SER A 460 -20.06 3.07 7.75
CA SER A 460 -20.51 2.33 8.92
C SER A 460 -21.88 2.79 9.40
N VAL A 461 -22.76 1.84 9.66
CA VAL A 461 -24.10 2.03 10.25
C VAL A 461 -24.12 1.26 11.57
N SER A 462 -24.43 1.91 12.68
CA SER A 462 -24.58 1.24 13.99
C SER A 462 -25.92 1.50 14.64
N GLY A 463 -26.39 0.52 15.39
CA GLY A 463 -27.47 0.65 16.36
C GLY A 463 -26.96 0.18 17.72
N ASP A 464 -27.26 0.97 18.74
CA ASP A 464 -26.76 0.82 20.11
C ASP A 464 -27.94 0.84 21.06
N ILE A 465 -28.07 -0.18 21.92
CA ILE A 465 -29.05 -0.22 23.00
C ILE A 465 -28.31 -0.53 24.30
N GLY A 466 -28.49 0.30 25.32
CA GLY A 466 -27.86 0.16 26.62
C GLY A 466 -28.87 0.29 27.76
N LEU A 467 -28.71 -0.51 28.80
CA LEU A 467 -29.44 -0.43 30.06
C LEU A 467 -28.43 -0.37 31.20
N GLY A 468 -28.64 0.45 32.22
CA GLY A 468 -27.72 0.55 33.33
C GLY A 468 -28.29 1.25 34.55
N ILE A 469 -27.45 1.42 35.55
CA ILE A 469 -27.71 2.19 36.76
C ILE A 469 -26.59 3.20 36.93
N PHE A 470 -26.97 4.43 37.29
CA PHE A 470 -26.05 5.51 37.62
C PHE A 470 -26.27 5.95 39.06
N SER A 471 -25.20 6.00 39.84
CA SER A 471 -25.23 6.32 41.26
C SER A 471 -24.24 7.43 41.61
N LEU A 472 -24.66 8.34 42.50
CA LEU A 472 -23.84 9.39 43.09
C LEU A 472 -23.76 9.20 44.61
N PHE A 473 -22.60 9.50 45.19
CA PHE A 473 -22.39 9.41 46.64
C PHE A 473 -22.09 10.80 47.22
N THR A 474 -22.80 11.18 48.28
CA THR A 474 -22.57 12.42 49.04
C THR A 474 -21.77 12.13 50.30
N GLY A 475 -21.16 13.14 50.94
CA GLY A 475 -20.55 13.01 52.28
C GLY A 475 -19.16 12.38 52.33
N VAL A 476 -18.47 12.25 51.20
CA VAL A 476 -17.05 11.86 51.13
C VAL A 476 -16.14 13.06 51.37
N ASP A 477 -16.47 14.20 50.77
CA ASP A 477 -15.84 15.52 50.98
C ASP A 477 -16.85 16.61 50.53
N LYS A 478 -16.73 17.86 51.03
CA LYS A 478 -17.67 18.96 50.70
C LYS A 478 -17.70 19.30 49.20
N GLN A 479 -16.59 19.09 48.49
CA GLN A 479 -16.44 19.50 47.09
C GLN A 479 -16.34 18.32 46.11
N VAL A 480 -16.28 17.07 46.58
CA VAL A 480 -16.11 15.87 45.74
C VAL A 480 -17.39 15.05 45.67
N LEU A 481 -17.88 14.80 44.45
CA LEU A 481 -19.05 13.94 44.18
C LEU A 481 -18.62 12.73 43.33
N PRO A 482 -18.23 11.61 43.96
CA PRO A 482 -17.94 10.39 43.23
C PRO A 482 -19.21 9.78 42.63
N SER A 483 -19.05 9.23 41.42
CA SER A 483 -20.08 8.54 40.66
C SER A 483 -19.67 7.11 40.38
N VAL A 484 -20.65 6.21 40.41
CA VAL A 484 -20.49 4.82 39.97
C VAL A 484 -21.58 4.53 38.94
N SER A 485 -21.19 3.88 37.86
CA SER A 485 -22.09 3.46 36.79
C SER A 485 -21.85 1.99 36.51
N ALA A 486 -22.93 1.25 36.28
CA ALA A 486 -22.86 -0.12 35.80
C ALA A 486 -23.95 -0.32 34.74
N GLY A 487 -23.62 -1.02 33.65
CA GLY A 487 -24.57 -1.23 32.58
C GLY A 487 -24.25 -2.44 31.71
N VAL A 488 -25.24 -2.76 30.89
CA VAL A 488 -25.16 -3.72 29.81
C VAL A 488 -25.52 -2.97 28.54
N SER A 489 -24.69 -3.07 27.51
CA SER A 489 -25.01 -2.54 26.19
C SER A 489 -24.83 -3.59 25.11
N PHE A 490 -25.69 -3.51 24.09
CA PHE A 490 -25.62 -4.24 22.85
C PHE A 490 -25.46 -3.24 21.71
N ASN A 491 -24.40 -3.41 20.93
CA ASN A 491 -24.13 -2.66 19.71
C ASN A 491 -24.13 -3.63 18.53
N ARG A 492 -24.82 -3.27 17.44
CA ARG A 492 -24.66 -3.93 16.15
C ARG A 492 -24.18 -2.91 15.14
N THR A 493 -23.07 -3.21 14.46
CA THR A 493 -22.45 -2.33 13.48
C THR A 493 -22.23 -3.06 12.15
N TYR A 494 -22.61 -2.41 11.05
CA TYR A 494 -22.35 -2.82 9.68
C TYR A 494 -21.31 -1.90 9.07
N THR A 495 -20.17 -2.43 8.62
CA THR A 495 -19.07 -1.64 8.06
C THR A 495 -18.71 -2.15 6.66
N HIS A 496 -18.60 -1.25 5.69
CA HIS A 496 -18.14 -1.54 4.34
C HIS A 496 -16.90 -0.70 4.00
N VAL A 497 -15.82 -1.37 3.57
CA VAL A 497 -14.54 -0.75 3.20
C VAL A 497 -14.29 -0.97 1.71
N ARG A 498 -14.23 0.14 0.97
CA ARG A 498 -14.08 0.18 -0.48
C ARG A 498 -12.86 1.00 -0.90
N ALA A 499 -12.06 0.48 -1.82
CA ALA A 499 -10.99 1.26 -2.45
C ALA A 499 -11.59 2.26 -3.46
N MET A 500 -11.07 3.48 -3.49
CA MET A 500 -11.52 4.53 -4.41
C MET A 500 -10.39 4.94 -5.35
N PRO A 501 -10.71 5.23 -6.63
CA PRO A 501 -9.70 5.69 -7.59
C PRO A 501 -9.16 7.07 -7.21
N ASP A 502 -10.05 7.97 -6.79
CA ASP A 502 -9.74 9.35 -6.45
C ASP A 502 -10.73 9.92 -5.40
N LEU A 503 -10.41 11.10 -4.85
CA LEU A 503 -11.22 11.73 -3.80
C LEU A 503 -12.44 12.49 -4.33
N THR A 504 -12.45 12.93 -5.59
CA THR A 504 -13.66 13.51 -6.19
C THR A 504 -14.74 12.44 -6.26
N THR A 505 -14.40 11.25 -6.77
CA THR A 505 -15.27 10.08 -6.82
C THR A 505 -15.72 9.66 -5.42
N ALA A 506 -14.82 9.66 -4.43
CA ALA A 506 -15.16 9.32 -3.05
C ALA A 506 -16.10 10.35 -2.40
N SER A 507 -15.88 11.64 -2.65
CA SER A 507 -16.65 12.75 -2.05
C SER A 507 -17.97 13.05 -2.78
N SER A 508 -18.07 12.73 -4.08
CA SER A 508 -19.27 12.96 -4.90
C SER A 508 -20.34 11.88 -4.76
N GLN A 509 -20.07 10.78 -4.03
CA GLN A 509 -21.06 9.75 -3.78
C GLN A 509 -22.26 10.31 -3.00
N ARG A 510 -23.42 10.40 -3.65
CA ARG A 510 -24.68 10.87 -3.05
C ARG A 510 -25.16 9.95 -1.92
N LEU A 511 -25.96 10.48 -0.99
CA LEU A 511 -26.62 9.72 0.09
C LEU A 511 -27.50 8.56 -0.40
N THR A 512 -28.05 8.65 -1.60
CA THR A 512 -28.83 7.55 -2.20
C THR A 512 -27.95 6.38 -2.68
N LYS A 513 -26.63 6.59 -2.78
CA LYS A 513 -25.64 5.58 -3.19
C LYS A 513 -24.80 5.07 -1.99
N VAL A 514 -25.35 5.09 -0.78
CA VAL A 514 -24.68 4.48 0.37
C VAL A 514 -24.58 2.98 0.14
N LEU A 515 -23.36 2.45 0.33
CA LEU A 515 -23.06 1.09 -0.08
C LEU A 515 -23.69 0.06 0.85
N VAL A 516 -23.78 0.34 2.16
CA VAL A 516 -24.39 -0.59 3.12
C VAL A 516 -25.89 -0.83 2.82
N PRO A 517 -26.79 0.17 2.69
CA PRO A 517 -28.18 -0.06 2.33
C PRO A 517 -28.36 -0.72 0.96
N ARG A 518 -27.54 -0.34 -0.02
CA ARG A 518 -27.56 -0.96 -1.36
C ARG A 518 -27.17 -2.44 -1.30
N LEU A 519 -26.11 -2.76 -0.57
CA LEU A 519 -25.67 -4.14 -0.33
C LEU A 519 -26.74 -4.92 0.41
N MET A 520 -27.40 -4.34 1.44
CA MET A 520 -28.50 -4.98 2.14
C MET A 520 -29.71 -5.24 1.22
N LYS A 521 -30.01 -4.32 0.28
CA LYS A 521 -31.04 -4.55 -0.75
C LYS A 521 -30.70 -5.72 -1.66
N ARG A 522 -29.44 -5.82 -2.12
CA ARG A 522 -28.97 -6.96 -2.94
C ARG A 522 -28.92 -8.27 -2.15
N LEU A 523 -28.54 -8.20 -0.87
CA LEU A 523 -28.63 -9.32 0.06
C LEU A 523 -30.08 -9.81 0.17
N GLY A 524 -31.07 -8.91 0.07
CA GLY A 524 -32.50 -9.24 -0.05
C GLY A 524 -32.79 -10.34 -1.08
N GLY A 525 -32.18 -10.28 -2.26
CA GLY A 525 -32.33 -11.29 -3.30
C GLY A 525 -31.64 -12.63 -2.97
N ILE A 526 -30.58 -12.62 -2.17
CA ILE A 526 -29.91 -13.84 -1.68
C ILE A 526 -30.74 -14.53 -0.60
N ILE A 527 -31.42 -13.74 0.24
CA ILE A 527 -32.19 -14.26 1.38
C ILE A 527 -33.63 -14.62 1.02
N GLN A 528 -34.07 -14.37 -0.22
CA GLN A 528 -35.36 -14.80 -0.72
C GLN A 528 -35.32 -16.31 -1.00
N PHE A 529 -36.07 -17.08 -0.20
CA PHE A 529 -36.07 -18.55 -0.26
C PHE A 529 -37.09 -19.10 -1.26
N GLU A 530 -38.12 -18.31 -1.58
CA GLU A 530 -39.20 -18.67 -2.50
C GLU A 530 -39.05 -17.88 -3.81
N TYR A 531 -38.75 -18.61 -4.88
CA TYR A 531 -38.72 -18.10 -6.24
C TYR A 531 -39.98 -18.60 -6.92
N GLU A 532 -40.89 -17.69 -7.24
CA GLU A 532 -42.09 -18.01 -8.00
C GLU A 532 -41.75 -18.08 -9.49
N CYS A 533 -42.28 -19.11 -10.16
CA CYS A 533 -42.17 -19.24 -11.60
C CYS A 533 -43.15 -18.28 -12.27
N SER A 534 -42.75 -17.62 -13.36
CA SER A 534 -43.63 -16.73 -14.14
C SER A 534 -44.88 -17.40 -14.72
N LEU A 535 -44.91 -18.74 -14.76
CA LEU A 535 -46.00 -19.54 -15.32
C LEU A 535 -47.13 -19.80 -14.29
N SER A 536 -48.17 -18.96 -14.32
CA SER A 536 -49.40 -19.16 -13.55
C SER A 536 -50.30 -20.22 -14.22
N GLY A 537 -50.47 -21.39 -13.61
CA GLY A 537 -51.40 -22.44 -14.09
C GLY A 537 -50.88 -23.35 -15.23
N PRO A 538 -51.74 -24.22 -15.79
CA PRO A 538 -51.38 -25.15 -16.88
C PRO A 538 -51.25 -24.47 -18.27
N VAL A 539 -51.76 -23.24 -18.38
CA VAL A 539 -51.69 -22.37 -19.57
C VAL A 539 -51.33 -20.96 -19.10
N SER A 540 -50.33 -20.34 -19.71
CA SER A 540 -49.89 -18.97 -19.39
C SER A 540 -49.74 -18.15 -20.66
N VAL A 541 -50.24 -16.92 -20.64
CA VAL A 541 -50.17 -15.97 -21.76
C VAL A 541 -49.08 -14.95 -21.47
N ILE A 542 -48.12 -14.81 -22.38
CA ILE A 542 -46.98 -13.90 -22.26
C ILE A 542 -46.96 -12.99 -23.50
N TYR A 543 -46.97 -11.69 -23.27
CA TYR A 543 -46.80 -10.67 -24.31
C TYR A 543 -45.31 -10.33 -24.42
N ASP A 544 -44.76 -10.34 -25.64
CA ASP A 544 -43.34 -10.08 -25.91
C ASP A 544 -43.16 -9.41 -27.30
N GLU A 545 -41.96 -8.90 -27.58
CA GLU A 545 -41.62 -8.28 -28.88
C GLU A 545 -40.59 -9.13 -29.64
N LEU A 546 -40.90 -9.50 -30.90
CA LEU A 546 -39.97 -10.19 -31.80
C LEU A 546 -39.76 -9.36 -33.07
N ASN A 547 -38.53 -8.88 -33.31
CA ASN A 547 -38.19 -8.01 -34.46
C ASN A 547 -39.06 -6.74 -34.57
N ASN A 548 -39.32 -6.06 -33.45
CA ASN A 548 -40.21 -4.88 -33.34
C ASN A 548 -41.71 -5.14 -33.65
N ASN A 549 -42.14 -6.41 -33.68
CA ASN A 549 -43.55 -6.75 -33.77
C ASN A 549 -44.03 -7.39 -32.47
N ASP A 550 -45.22 -7.01 -32.02
CA ASP A 550 -45.87 -7.61 -30.85
C ASP A 550 -46.22 -9.07 -31.13
N VAL A 551 -45.86 -9.97 -30.21
CA VAL A 551 -46.16 -11.40 -30.27
C VAL A 551 -46.73 -11.85 -28.93
N VAL A 552 -47.75 -12.70 -28.98
CA VAL A 552 -48.42 -13.27 -27.81
C VAL A 552 -48.14 -14.76 -27.74
N TYR A 553 -47.35 -15.19 -26.77
CA TYR A 553 -47.07 -16.61 -26.52
C TYR A 553 -48.08 -17.20 -25.54
N ILE A 554 -48.84 -18.19 -25.97
CA ILE A 554 -49.67 -19.02 -25.11
C ILE A 554 -48.91 -20.32 -24.84
N LYS A 555 -48.23 -20.36 -23.68
CA LYS A 555 -47.44 -21.52 -23.27
C LYS A 555 -48.33 -22.50 -22.53
N TYR A 556 -48.30 -23.78 -22.90
CA TYR A 556 -49.09 -24.83 -22.24
C TYR A 556 -48.24 -26.04 -21.83
N ASP A 557 -48.57 -26.60 -20.67
CA ASP A 557 -47.80 -27.71 -20.10
C ASP A 557 -48.16 -29.06 -20.73
N THR A 558 -47.19 -29.68 -21.39
CA THR A 558 -47.34 -30.98 -22.04
C THR A 558 -47.62 -32.14 -21.09
N GLN A 559 -47.36 -31.98 -19.79
CA GLN A 559 -47.57 -33.02 -18.77
C GLN A 559 -48.94 -32.93 -18.07
N THR A 560 -49.67 -31.82 -18.23
CA THR A 560 -50.97 -31.63 -17.58
C THR A 560 -52.11 -31.98 -18.55
N GLU A 561 -53.04 -32.82 -18.11
CA GLU A 561 -54.21 -33.23 -18.89
C GLU A 561 -55.09 -32.01 -19.24
N ASN A 562 -55.67 -31.98 -20.45
CA ASN A 562 -56.47 -30.87 -21.01
C ASN A 562 -55.79 -29.50 -21.21
N SER A 563 -54.51 -29.32 -20.87
CA SER A 563 -53.80 -28.03 -21.02
C SER A 563 -53.77 -27.49 -22.45
N LYS A 564 -53.64 -28.37 -23.45
CA LYS A 564 -53.66 -27.99 -24.88
C LYS A 564 -55.04 -27.48 -25.31
N ALA A 565 -56.11 -28.09 -24.83
CA ALA A 565 -57.47 -27.65 -25.11
C ALA A 565 -57.72 -26.27 -24.48
N THR A 566 -57.34 -26.09 -23.22
CA THR A 566 -57.44 -24.81 -22.51
C THR A 566 -56.60 -23.70 -23.18
N ALA A 567 -55.46 -24.04 -23.78
CA ALA A 567 -54.63 -23.08 -24.51
C ALA A 567 -55.28 -22.64 -25.83
N ILE A 568 -55.98 -23.55 -26.51
CA ILE A 568 -56.77 -23.24 -27.69
C ILE A 568 -57.97 -22.36 -27.32
N ASP A 569 -58.66 -22.66 -26.21
CA ASP A 569 -59.77 -21.82 -25.72
C ASP A 569 -59.29 -20.40 -25.38
N LYS A 570 -58.13 -20.28 -24.72
CA LYS A 570 -57.53 -18.99 -24.39
C LYS A 570 -57.09 -18.21 -25.64
N ARG A 571 -56.62 -18.91 -26.69
CA ARG A 571 -56.34 -18.31 -28.00
C ARG A 571 -57.61 -17.71 -28.61
N ASN A 572 -58.71 -18.47 -28.60
CA ASN A 572 -59.98 -18.02 -29.15
C ASN A 572 -60.56 -16.81 -28.37
N GLU A 573 -60.39 -16.79 -27.04
CA GLU A 573 -60.75 -15.64 -26.20
C GLU A 573 -59.95 -14.39 -26.56
N LEU A 574 -58.64 -14.52 -26.77
CA LEU A 574 -57.78 -13.40 -27.15
C LEU A 574 -58.13 -12.85 -28.54
N ILE A 575 -58.42 -13.73 -29.51
CA ILE A 575 -58.91 -13.34 -30.84
C ILE A 575 -60.24 -12.58 -30.71
N ALA A 576 -61.19 -13.09 -29.91
CA ALA A 576 -62.47 -12.43 -29.67
C ALA A 576 -62.33 -11.07 -28.97
N SER A 577 -61.25 -10.87 -28.20
CA SER A 577 -60.94 -9.60 -27.54
C SER A 577 -60.23 -8.57 -28.44
N GLY A 578 -59.92 -8.92 -29.69
CA GLY A 578 -59.35 -8.02 -30.70
C GLY A 578 -57.84 -8.18 -30.95
N VAL A 579 -57.20 -9.22 -30.43
CA VAL A 579 -55.78 -9.54 -30.72
C VAL A 579 -55.69 -10.24 -32.08
N SER A 580 -54.80 -9.78 -32.97
CA SER A 580 -54.63 -10.41 -34.30
C SER A 580 -54.20 -11.88 -34.18
N GLU A 581 -54.80 -12.75 -34.99
CA GLU A 581 -54.49 -14.18 -34.98
C GLU A 581 -53.02 -14.45 -35.35
N ASP A 582 -52.47 -13.62 -36.24
CA ASP A 582 -51.13 -13.74 -36.83
C ASP A 582 -50.00 -13.57 -35.80
N ILE A 583 -50.31 -12.94 -34.65
CA ILE A 583 -49.35 -12.65 -33.59
C ILE A 583 -49.44 -13.62 -32.41
N ILE A 584 -50.39 -14.56 -32.41
CA ILE A 584 -50.59 -15.50 -31.29
C ILE A 584 -49.92 -16.86 -31.58
N LEU A 585 -48.94 -17.23 -30.77
CA LEU A 585 -48.18 -18.48 -30.89
C LEU A 585 -48.45 -19.42 -29.71
N LEU A 586 -48.93 -20.63 -30.01
CA LEU A 586 -49.07 -21.71 -29.04
C LEU A 586 -47.73 -22.43 -28.88
N VAL A 587 -47.19 -22.47 -27.66
CA VAL A 587 -45.86 -23.05 -27.39
C VAL A 587 -46.00 -24.20 -26.39
N PRO A 588 -45.72 -25.47 -26.79
CA PRO A 588 -45.64 -26.57 -25.86
C PRO A 588 -44.40 -26.43 -24.98
N ILE A 589 -44.59 -26.54 -23.66
CA ILE A 589 -43.50 -26.51 -22.69
C ILE A 589 -43.58 -27.69 -21.72
N HIS A 590 -42.45 -28.04 -21.11
CA HIS A 590 -42.42 -28.87 -19.92
C HIS A 590 -42.29 -27.95 -18.71
N LYS A 591 -43.43 -27.63 -18.07
CA LYS A 591 -43.51 -26.55 -17.07
C LYS A 591 -42.44 -26.66 -15.99
N GLU A 592 -42.24 -27.85 -15.45
CA GLU A 592 -41.24 -28.08 -14.40
C GLU A 592 -39.80 -27.77 -14.85
N LYS A 593 -39.41 -28.11 -16.09
CA LYS A 593 -38.07 -27.83 -16.62
C LYS A 593 -37.85 -26.34 -16.86
N VAL A 594 -38.87 -25.66 -17.41
CA VAL A 594 -38.82 -24.22 -17.67
C VAL A 594 -38.76 -23.45 -16.35
N CYS A 595 -39.61 -23.79 -15.38
CA CYS A 595 -39.59 -23.18 -14.06
C CYS A 595 -38.26 -23.43 -13.32
N ASN A 596 -37.71 -24.65 -13.38
CA ASN A 596 -36.41 -24.94 -12.77
C ASN A 596 -35.27 -24.14 -13.43
N SER A 597 -35.29 -23.96 -14.75
CA SER A 597 -34.31 -23.11 -15.45
C SER A 597 -34.46 -21.64 -15.03
N GLU A 598 -35.67 -21.09 -15.09
CA GLU A 598 -35.97 -19.71 -14.73
C GLU A 598 -35.56 -19.39 -13.28
N ILE A 599 -35.90 -20.27 -12.34
CA ILE A 599 -35.52 -20.14 -10.94
C ILE A 599 -33.99 -20.18 -10.77
N ASN A 600 -33.29 -21.07 -11.47
CA ASN A 600 -31.83 -21.16 -11.41
C ASN A 600 -31.15 -19.94 -12.03
N ASP A 601 -31.66 -19.43 -13.16
CA ASP A 601 -31.18 -18.21 -13.80
C ASP A 601 -31.36 -17.00 -12.88
N GLN A 602 -32.51 -16.92 -12.19
CA GLN A 602 -32.78 -15.86 -11.22
C GLN A 602 -31.89 -15.98 -9.96
N LYS A 603 -31.62 -17.19 -9.48
CA LYS A 603 -30.66 -17.47 -8.40
C LYS A 603 -29.23 -17.06 -8.77
N GLU A 604 -28.78 -17.42 -9.96
CA GLU A 604 -27.45 -17.05 -10.47
C GLU A 604 -27.34 -15.53 -10.64
N LYS A 605 -28.38 -14.91 -11.19
CA LYS A 605 -28.47 -13.45 -11.32
C LYS A 605 -28.38 -12.77 -9.95
N ASN A 606 -29.13 -13.22 -8.94
CA ASN A 606 -29.10 -12.66 -7.59
C ASN A 606 -27.71 -12.80 -6.96
N LEU A 607 -27.07 -13.98 -7.07
CA LEU A 607 -25.71 -14.20 -6.59
C LEU A 607 -24.71 -13.28 -7.29
N LYS A 608 -24.80 -13.17 -8.62
CA LYS A 608 -23.92 -12.31 -9.42
C LYS A 608 -24.11 -10.83 -9.06
N GLU A 609 -25.33 -10.37 -8.90
CA GLU A 609 -25.63 -9.00 -8.47
C GLU A 609 -25.06 -8.70 -7.07
N PHE A 610 -25.19 -9.62 -6.13
CA PHE A 610 -24.59 -9.50 -4.80
C PHE A 610 -23.05 -9.44 -4.86
N LEU A 611 -22.42 -10.37 -5.60
CA LEU A 611 -20.97 -10.41 -5.75
C LEU A 611 -20.40 -9.20 -6.51
N ASN A 612 -21.18 -8.58 -7.38
CA ASN A 612 -20.80 -7.37 -8.12
C ASN A 612 -20.79 -6.10 -7.25
N GLU A 613 -21.39 -6.12 -6.06
CA GLU A 613 -21.28 -5.01 -5.10
C GLU A 613 -19.89 -4.96 -4.43
N PHE A 614 -19.11 -6.04 -4.55
CA PHE A 614 -17.74 -6.12 -4.06
C PHE A 614 -16.73 -6.02 -5.23
N ALA A 615 -15.78 -5.10 -5.15
CA ALA A 615 -14.54 -5.19 -5.91
C ALA A 615 -13.51 -6.09 -5.19
N GLU A 616 -12.41 -6.40 -5.88
CA GLU A 616 -11.34 -7.24 -5.30
C GLU A 616 -10.77 -6.59 -4.03
N ASN A 617 -10.60 -7.39 -2.97
CA ASN A 617 -10.16 -6.98 -1.63
C ASN A 617 -11.09 -6.01 -0.87
N GLU A 618 -12.27 -5.67 -1.40
CA GLU A 618 -13.29 -4.97 -0.61
C GLU A 618 -13.77 -5.85 0.54
N THR A 619 -14.09 -5.21 1.67
CA THR A 619 -14.40 -5.90 2.92
C THR A 619 -15.73 -5.39 3.47
N PHE A 620 -16.65 -6.29 3.78
CA PHE A 620 -17.87 -6.02 4.52
C PHE A 620 -17.83 -6.77 5.85
N MET A 621 -18.18 -6.09 6.94
CA MET A 621 -18.12 -6.65 8.28
C MET A 621 -19.41 -6.34 9.04
N ILE A 622 -19.98 -7.36 9.67
CA ILE A 622 -21.06 -7.23 10.65
C ILE A 622 -20.47 -7.55 12.01
N SER A 623 -20.64 -6.66 12.98
CA SER A 623 -20.10 -6.81 14.33
C SER A 623 -21.19 -6.60 15.36
N ASP A 624 -21.40 -7.62 16.20
CA ASP A 624 -22.28 -7.61 17.36
C ASP A 624 -21.43 -7.56 18.61
N HIS A 625 -21.61 -6.53 19.42
CA HIS A 625 -20.86 -6.33 20.65
C HIS A 625 -21.82 -6.27 21.84
N ILE A 626 -21.64 -7.16 22.81
CA ILE A 626 -22.26 -7.07 24.13
C ILE A 626 -21.20 -6.59 25.13
N GLN A 627 -21.45 -5.51 25.84
CA GLN A 627 -20.55 -4.97 26.86
C GLN A 627 -21.23 -4.94 28.22
N LEU A 628 -20.60 -5.55 29.21
CA LEU A 628 -20.83 -5.25 30.61
C LEU A 628 -19.79 -4.21 31.03
N ASN A 629 -20.24 -3.00 31.33
CA ASN A 629 -19.37 -1.94 31.77
C ASN A 629 -19.66 -1.61 33.24
N SER A 630 -18.60 -1.39 34.00
CA SER A 630 -18.69 -0.78 35.31
C SER A 630 -17.58 0.25 35.43
N ALA A 631 -17.93 1.46 35.83
CA ALA A 631 -16.98 2.56 35.93
C ALA A 631 -17.27 3.39 37.18
N ALA A 632 -16.21 3.69 37.92
CA ALA A 632 -16.22 4.65 39.02
C ALA A 632 -15.43 5.88 38.58
N LYS A 633 -15.97 7.09 38.81
CA LYS A 633 -15.33 8.36 38.47
C LYS A 633 -15.52 9.37 39.58
N ALA A 634 -14.47 10.09 39.95
CA ALA A 634 -14.52 11.20 40.89
C ALA A 634 -13.92 12.45 40.24
N ASN A 635 -14.64 13.56 40.32
CA ASN A 635 -14.14 14.89 39.95
C ASN A 635 -13.83 15.65 41.24
N ILE A 636 -12.63 16.19 41.33
CA ILE A 636 -12.12 16.91 42.49
C ILE A 636 -11.79 18.33 41.98
N PRO A 637 -12.52 19.36 42.41
CA PRO A 637 -12.14 20.74 42.12
C PRO A 637 -10.85 21.08 42.87
N LEU A 638 -10.01 21.89 42.24
CA LEU A 638 -8.78 22.44 42.77
C LEU A 638 -9.01 23.94 42.94
N ASP A 639 -8.85 24.43 44.17
CA ASP A 639 -8.94 25.86 44.46
C ASP A 639 -7.82 26.62 43.74
N ILE A 640 -8.17 27.69 43.01
CA ILE A 640 -7.20 28.64 42.45
C ILE A 640 -7.70 30.07 42.64
N TYR A 641 -6.79 30.93 43.08
CA TYR A 641 -6.89 32.39 43.32
C TYR A 641 -7.32 33.26 42.09
N LEU A 642 -7.77 32.67 40.97
CA LEU A 642 -8.01 33.37 39.69
C LEU A 642 -9.49 33.38 39.22
N GLY A 643 -10.45 33.03 40.09
CA GLY A 643 -11.89 33.21 39.84
C GLY A 643 -12.60 32.06 39.11
N GLU A 644 -11.90 31.07 38.56
CA GLU A 644 -12.49 29.88 37.92
C GLU A 644 -11.86 28.56 38.40
N GLN A 645 -12.66 27.49 38.48
CA GLN A 645 -12.27 26.21 39.10
C GLN A 645 -11.54 25.27 38.12
N LEU A 646 -10.31 24.88 38.46
CA LEU A 646 -9.56 23.80 37.81
C LEU A 646 -10.05 22.46 38.36
N ASN A 647 -10.36 21.47 37.51
CA ASN A 647 -10.88 20.18 37.96
C ASN A 647 -9.92 19.04 37.64
N THR A 648 -9.65 18.16 38.61
CA THR A 648 -8.98 16.88 38.38
C THR A 648 -9.99 15.74 38.39
N SER A 649 -9.88 14.80 37.47
CA SER A 649 -10.77 13.64 37.36
C SER A 649 -9.97 12.35 37.54
N VAL A 650 -10.44 11.43 38.39
CA VAL A 650 -9.86 10.09 38.54
C VAL A 650 -10.95 9.07 38.22
N GLY A 651 -10.65 8.07 37.40
CA GLY A 651 -11.61 7.05 37.03
C GLY A 651 -11.01 5.66 36.93
N ALA A 652 -11.75 4.65 37.36
CA ALA A 652 -11.45 3.24 37.15
C ALA A 652 -12.60 2.60 36.36
N GLU A 653 -12.27 1.78 35.37
CA GLU A 653 -13.23 1.06 34.53
C GLU A 653 -12.92 -0.43 34.49
N LEU A 654 -13.97 -1.25 34.49
CA LEU A 654 -13.91 -2.68 34.21
C LEU A 654 -14.97 -2.96 33.14
N ASN A 655 -14.49 -3.37 31.96
CA ASN A 655 -15.33 -3.69 30.82
C ASN A 655 -15.14 -5.16 30.46
N LYS A 656 -16.23 -5.91 30.38
CA LYS A 656 -16.25 -7.28 29.89
C LYS A 656 -17.07 -7.31 28.61
N GLY A 657 -16.41 -7.61 27.50
CA GLY A 657 -17.00 -7.60 26.17
C GLY A 657 -17.11 -9.00 25.59
N ILE A 658 -18.21 -9.27 24.90
CA ILE A 658 -18.31 -10.37 23.94
C ILE A 658 -18.55 -9.73 22.57
N LEU A 659 -17.66 -10.02 21.62
CA LEU A 659 -17.81 -9.61 20.23
C LEU A 659 -18.08 -10.86 19.38
N ARG A 660 -19.06 -10.79 18.49
CA ARG A 660 -19.18 -11.71 17.36
C ARG A 660 -19.09 -10.88 16.09
N SER A 661 -18.27 -11.28 15.14
CA SER A 661 -18.27 -10.64 13.82
C SER A 661 -18.27 -11.64 12.69
N VAL A 662 -18.86 -11.22 11.58
CA VAL A 662 -18.85 -11.92 10.30
C VAL A 662 -18.25 -10.97 9.28
N THR A 663 -17.13 -11.37 8.69
CA THR A 663 -16.41 -10.59 7.69
C THR A 663 -16.47 -11.31 6.35
N LEU A 664 -16.91 -10.60 5.33
CA LEU A 664 -16.86 -11.01 3.93
C LEU A 664 -15.78 -10.23 3.19
N ARG A 665 -14.92 -10.93 2.45
CA ARG A 665 -13.90 -10.31 1.61
C ARG A 665 -13.79 -11.02 0.28
N LYS A 666 -13.97 -10.28 -0.81
CA LYS A 666 -13.83 -10.83 -2.16
C LYS A 666 -12.36 -10.95 -2.56
N LYS A 667 -11.95 -12.13 -2.99
CA LYS A 667 -10.66 -12.42 -3.63
C LYS A 667 -10.89 -12.70 -5.12
N SER A 668 -9.83 -12.97 -5.88
CA SER A 668 -9.93 -13.29 -7.31
C SER A 668 -10.85 -14.48 -7.59
N ASP A 669 -10.72 -15.55 -6.80
CA ASP A 669 -11.34 -16.86 -7.09
C ASP A 669 -12.39 -17.28 -6.04
N TYR A 670 -12.38 -16.64 -4.87
CA TYR A 670 -13.25 -17.01 -3.74
C TYR A 670 -13.70 -15.79 -2.93
N LEU A 671 -14.79 -15.96 -2.19
CA LEU A 671 -15.24 -15.09 -1.11
C LEU A 671 -14.70 -15.67 0.21
N GLU A 672 -13.82 -14.93 0.87
CA GLU A 672 -13.34 -15.23 2.22
C GLU A 672 -14.45 -14.87 3.22
N VAL A 673 -14.94 -15.85 3.97
CA VAL A 673 -15.92 -15.67 5.04
C VAL A 673 -15.24 -15.97 6.36
N THR A 674 -15.04 -14.95 7.17
CA THR A 674 -14.44 -15.10 8.51
C THR A 674 -15.50 -14.89 9.58
N ILE A 675 -15.64 -15.86 10.48
CA ILE A 675 -16.54 -15.79 11.63
C ILE A 675 -15.71 -15.75 12.89
N GLN A 676 -15.81 -14.65 13.62
CA GLN A 676 -14.99 -14.36 14.78
C GLN A 676 -15.86 -14.30 16.03
N LYS A 677 -15.38 -14.88 17.13
CA LYS A 677 -15.96 -14.77 18.46
C LYS A 677 -14.87 -14.34 19.43
N GLN A 678 -15.02 -13.18 20.06
CA GLN A 678 -14.07 -12.66 21.03
C GLN A 678 -14.71 -12.54 22.41
N LYS A 679 -13.90 -12.78 23.45
CA LYS A 679 -14.23 -12.54 24.85
C LYS A 679 -13.11 -11.68 25.44
N ASN A 680 -13.46 -10.46 25.77
CA ASN A 680 -12.51 -9.43 26.19
C ASN A 680 -12.79 -9.03 27.64
N LEU A 681 -11.71 -8.89 28.41
CA LEU A 681 -11.72 -8.30 29.73
C LEU A 681 -10.72 -7.14 29.74
N GLU A 682 -11.25 -5.95 29.96
CA GLU A 682 -10.47 -4.72 30.03
C GLU A 682 -10.59 -4.11 31.42
N LYS A 683 -9.45 -3.78 32.00
CA LYS A 683 -9.36 -2.96 33.21
C LYS A 683 -8.72 -1.65 32.82
N GLY A 684 -9.31 -0.53 33.19
CA GLY A 684 -8.80 0.79 32.87
C GLY A 684 -8.65 1.66 34.11
N PHE A 685 -7.62 2.48 34.10
CA PHE A 685 -7.41 3.55 35.05
C PHE A 685 -7.16 4.84 34.27
N SER A 686 -7.78 5.94 34.69
CA SER A 686 -7.70 7.23 34.04
C SER A 686 -7.51 8.36 35.05
N MET A 687 -6.70 9.34 34.69
CA MET A 687 -6.49 10.58 35.43
C MET A 687 -6.54 11.73 34.42
N GLY A 688 -7.21 12.83 34.75
CA GLY A 688 -7.38 13.98 33.86
C GLY A 688 -7.31 15.30 34.61
N LEU A 689 -6.88 16.35 33.92
CA LEU A 689 -6.86 17.73 34.40
C LEU A 689 -7.57 18.62 33.38
N ASN A 690 -8.63 19.31 33.81
CA ASN A 690 -9.53 20.07 32.96
C ASN A 690 -9.68 21.51 33.46
N TYR A 691 -9.62 22.49 32.56
CA TYR A 691 -9.90 23.91 32.81
C TYR A 691 -10.62 24.48 31.59
N PHE A 692 -11.96 24.38 31.56
CA PHE A 692 -12.82 24.58 30.37
C PHE A 692 -12.53 23.66 29.17
N ILE A 693 -11.28 23.23 28.99
CA ILE A 693 -10.78 22.30 27.97
C ILE A 693 -9.97 21.19 28.66
N GLU A 694 -9.84 20.04 27.99
CA GLU A 694 -8.98 18.94 28.45
C GLU A 694 -7.50 19.34 28.30
N ILE A 695 -6.80 19.61 29.41
CA ILE A 695 -5.37 19.98 29.39
C ILE A 695 -4.50 18.73 29.31
N LEU A 696 -4.74 17.78 30.22
CA LEU A 696 -3.93 16.57 30.36
C LEU A 696 -4.85 15.38 30.66
N LYS A 697 -4.61 14.26 29.99
CA LYS A 697 -5.29 12.99 30.28
C LYS A 697 -4.35 11.82 30.17
N GLY A 698 -4.18 11.10 31.27
CA GLY A 698 -3.49 9.83 31.34
C GLY A 698 -4.48 8.67 31.40
N THR A 699 -4.22 7.61 30.66
CA THR A 699 -5.02 6.37 30.73
C THR A 699 -4.09 5.16 30.66
N ILE A 700 -4.37 4.15 31.48
CA ILE A 700 -3.72 2.85 31.45
C ILE A 700 -4.82 1.80 31.33
N LYS A 701 -4.76 0.99 30.27
CA LYS A 701 -5.67 -0.13 30.04
C LYS A 701 -4.91 -1.45 30.04
N TRP A 702 -5.38 -2.42 30.80
CA TRP A 702 -4.94 -3.80 30.76
C TRP A 702 -6.00 -4.63 30.04
N LEU A 703 -5.57 -5.35 29.02
CA LEU A 703 -6.42 -6.14 28.13
C LEU A 703 -6.08 -7.62 28.29
N LYS A 704 -7.10 -8.45 28.48
CA LYS A 704 -7.01 -9.90 28.33
C LYS A 704 -8.13 -10.37 27.41
N GLY A 705 -7.77 -10.91 26.25
CA GLY A 705 -8.70 -11.33 25.21
C GLY A 705 -8.49 -12.80 24.83
N LYS A 706 -9.59 -13.49 24.55
CA LYS A 706 -9.58 -14.75 23.79
C LYS A 706 -10.42 -14.54 22.54
N GLN A 707 -9.91 -14.97 21.40
CA GLN A 707 -10.60 -14.86 20.12
C GLN A 707 -10.53 -16.20 19.40
N ASN A 708 -11.66 -16.67 18.89
CA ASN A 708 -11.73 -17.82 18.01
C ASN A 708 -12.24 -17.35 16.64
N SER A 709 -11.53 -17.71 15.57
CA SER A 709 -11.85 -17.33 14.20
C SER A 709 -11.98 -18.58 13.34
N LEU A 710 -13.06 -18.67 12.58
CA LEU A 710 -13.27 -19.69 11.56
C LEU A 710 -13.15 -19.00 10.20
N VAL A 711 -12.21 -19.44 9.37
CA VAL A 711 -11.96 -18.86 8.04
C VAL A 711 -12.38 -19.86 6.97
N PHE A 712 -13.38 -19.48 6.16
CA PHE A 712 -13.91 -20.28 5.06
C PHE A 712 -13.59 -19.62 3.71
N HIS A 713 -13.42 -20.43 2.68
CA HIS A 713 -13.23 -19.99 1.30
C HIS A 713 -14.37 -20.53 0.44
N LEU A 714 -15.26 -19.65 0.00
CA LEU A 714 -16.41 -19.99 -0.85
C LEU A 714 -16.08 -19.63 -2.30
N PRO A 715 -16.24 -20.51 -3.29
CA PRO A 715 -15.96 -20.19 -4.69
C PRO A 715 -16.92 -19.09 -5.21
N LEU A 716 -16.42 -18.19 -6.06
CA LEU A 716 -17.23 -17.10 -6.64
C LEU A 716 -18.12 -17.55 -7.81
N SER A 717 -17.76 -18.65 -8.46
CA SER A 717 -18.50 -19.20 -9.60
C SER A 717 -18.81 -20.68 -9.32
N PRO A 718 -20.03 -21.00 -8.84
CA PRO A 718 -20.45 -22.38 -8.67
C PRO A 718 -20.42 -23.09 -10.02
N LYS A 719 -19.92 -24.34 -10.06
CA LYS A 719 -19.73 -25.11 -11.29
C LYS A 719 -21.01 -25.81 -11.75
N ASN A 720 -21.97 -26.01 -10.85
CA ASN A 720 -23.24 -26.67 -11.09
C ASN A 720 -24.35 -26.09 -10.20
N ASN A 721 -25.60 -26.48 -10.51
CA ASN A 721 -26.79 -26.01 -9.78
C ASN A 721 -26.78 -26.41 -8.29
N ASP A 722 -26.18 -27.56 -7.95
CA ASP A 722 -26.08 -28.02 -6.57
C ASP A 722 -25.16 -27.09 -5.74
N GLU A 723 -24.00 -26.73 -6.28
CA GLU A 723 -23.05 -25.81 -5.65
C GLU A 723 -23.64 -24.39 -5.52
N LEU A 724 -24.44 -23.95 -6.51
CA LEU A 724 -25.19 -22.69 -6.44
C LEU A 724 -26.20 -22.71 -5.29
N ASN A 725 -27.01 -23.77 -5.19
CA ASN A 725 -28.00 -23.94 -4.12
C ASN A 725 -27.34 -24.02 -2.74
N VAL A 726 -26.21 -24.74 -2.61
CA VAL A 726 -25.42 -24.80 -1.37
C VAL A 726 -24.89 -23.41 -0.99
N THR A 727 -24.31 -22.68 -1.95
CA THR A 727 -23.76 -21.34 -1.71
C THR A 727 -24.83 -20.37 -1.23
N LEU A 728 -25.99 -20.35 -1.89
CA LEU A 728 -27.12 -19.50 -1.51
C LEU A 728 -27.68 -19.88 -0.14
N LYS A 729 -27.87 -21.17 0.13
CA LYS A 729 -28.33 -21.66 1.44
C LYS A 729 -27.37 -21.26 2.56
N VAL A 730 -26.07 -21.38 2.33
CA VAL A 730 -25.03 -21.00 3.29
C VAL A 730 -25.06 -19.50 3.59
N LEU A 731 -25.14 -18.66 2.56
CA LEU A 731 -25.25 -17.21 2.75
C LEU A 731 -26.56 -16.85 3.46
N TYR A 732 -27.68 -17.43 3.06
CA TYR A 732 -28.97 -17.25 3.72
C TYR A 732 -28.89 -17.57 5.20
N GLU A 733 -28.45 -18.78 5.57
CA GLU A 733 -28.36 -19.19 6.97
C GLU A 733 -27.38 -18.36 7.80
N LEU A 734 -26.30 -17.88 7.17
CA LEU A 734 -25.33 -17.00 7.81
C LEU A 734 -25.96 -15.65 8.19
N PHE A 735 -26.76 -15.06 7.29
CA PHE A 735 -27.33 -13.73 7.48
C PHE A 735 -28.67 -13.71 8.23
N THR A 736 -29.55 -14.70 8.02
CA THR A 736 -30.91 -14.71 8.60
C THR A 736 -30.97 -15.52 9.89
N LYS A 737 -30.40 -16.73 9.89
CA LYS A 737 -30.44 -17.66 11.03
C LYS A 737 -29.25 -17.51 11.98
N ASN A 738 -28.24 -16.72 11.59
CA ASN A 738 -26.98 -16.56 12.32
C ASN A 738 -26.29 -17.92 12.60
N SER A 739 -26.49 -18.91 11.72
CA SER A 739 -26.03 -20.28 11.85
C SER A 739 -24.80 -20.55 10.97
N THR A 740 -23.87 -21.34 11.48
CA THR A 740 -22.67 -21.78 10.74
C THR A 740 -22.75 -23.25 10.31
N TYR A 741 -23.90 -23.89 10.52
CA TYR A 741 -24.05 -25.34 10.33
C TYR A 741 -23.84 -25.75 8.87
N SER A 742 -24.64 -25.23 7.93
CA SER A 742 -24.48 -25.56 6.51
C SER A 742 -23.10 -25.14 5.96
N LEU A 743 -22.55 -24.05 6.50
CA LEU A 743 -21.22 -23.57 6.13
C LEU A 743 -20.11 -24.57 6.54
N GLN A 744 -20.18 -25.14 7.74
CA GLN A 744 -19.22 -26.16 8.22
C GLN A 744 -19.45 -27.54 7.60
N ASP A 745 -20.69 -27.82 7.20
CA ASP A 745 -21.05 -29.07 6.56
C ASP A 745 -20.43 -29.16 5.15
N HIS A 746 -20.57 -28.10 4.36
CA HIS A 746 -20.14 -28.07 2.96
C HIS A 746 -18.71 -27.51 2.77
N TYR A 747 -18.24 -26.63 3.67
CA TYR A 747 -16.92 -26.02 3.57
C TYR A 747 -16.10 -26.29 4.83
N SER A 748 -14.81 -26.60 4.66
CA SER A 748 -13.92 -26.91 5.78
C SER A 748 -13.10 -25.68 6.19
N PRO A 749 -13.31 -25.13 7.41
CA PRO A 749 -12.63 -23.91 7.84
C PRO A 749 -11.22 -24.16 8.35
N HIS A 750 -10.39 -23.12 8.28
CA HIS A 750 -9.23 -23.01 9.16
C HIS A 750 -9.68 -22.46 10.52
N LEU A 751 -9.33 -23.16 11.61
CA LEU A 751 -9.61 -22.72 12.97
C LEU A 751 -8.40 -21.97 13.53
N LEU A 752 -8.63 -20.74 13.98
CA LEU A 752 -7.64 -19.90 14.65
C LEU A 752 -8.09 -19.62 16.08
N GLU A 753 -7.27 -19.99 17.05
CA GLU A 753 -7.53 -19.71 18.47
C GLU A 753 -6.46 -18.79 19.01
N HIS A 754 -6.86 -17.58 19.37
CA HIS A 754 -5.98 -16.51 19.81
C HIS A 754 -6.14 -16.28 21.32
N SER A 755 -5.02 -16.09 21.99
CA SER A 755 -4.96 -15.59 23.37
C SER A 755 -4.08 -14.36 23.40
N VAL A 756 -4.64 -13.25 23.87
CA VAL A 756 -4.00 -11.94 23.82
C VAL A 756 -3.95 -11.34 25.22
N GLN A 757 -2.78 -10.85 25.60
CA GLN A 757 -2.58 -10.10 26.84
C GLN A 757 -1.83 -8.82 26.54
N GLY A 758 -2.41 -7.68 26.91
CA GLY A 758 -1.88 -6.37 26.57
C GLY A 758 -1.93 -5.37 27.70
N ARG A 759 -1.06 -4.36 27.61
CA ARG A 759 -1.11 -3.15 28.43
C ARG A 759 -0.88 -1.94 27.54
N LEU A 760 -1.87 -1.06 27.45
CA LEU A 760 -1.83 0.20 26.71
C LEU A 760 -1.78 1.37 27.69
N SER A 761 -0.84 2.28 27.50
CA SER A 761 -0.78 3.56 28.18
C SER A 761 -0.95 4.68 27.15
N THR A 762 -1.86 5.61 27.41
CA THR A 762 -2.10 6.80 26.59
C THR A 762 -1.92 8.04 27.46
N ILE A 763 -1.21 9.03 26.94
CA ILE A 763 -1.07 10.35 27.53
C ILE A 763 -1.46 11.35 26.46
N LYS A 764 -2.45 12.19 26.75
CA LYS A 764 -2.85 13.34 25.93
C LYS A 764 -2.50 14.62 26.68
N PHE A 765 -1.90 15.57 25.99
CA PHE A 765 -1.63 16.92 26.49
C PHE A 765 -2.00 17.93 25.42
N LEU A 766 -3.14 18.62 25.59
CA LEU A 766 -3.76 19.44 24.55
C LEU A 766 -3.87 18.65 23.24
N TRP A 767 -3.26 19.14 22.15
CA TRP A 767 -3.22 18.45 20.85
C TRP A 767 -2.13 17.37 20.74
N PHE A 768 -1.28 17.14 21.74
CA PHE A 768 -0.28 16.07 21.71
C PHE A 768 -0.83 14.76 22.26
N GLN A 769 -0.53 13.64 21.60
CA GLN A 769 -0.94 12.31 22.03
C GLN A 769 0.23 11.34 21.94
N SER A 770 0.53 10.65 23.05
CA SER A 770 1.56 9.61 23.17
C SER A 770 0.91 8.31 23.63
N GLN A 771 1.17 7.23 22.91
CA GLN A 771 0.66 5.88 23.19
C GLN A 771 1.82 4.89 23.30
N ARG A 772 1.75 3.99 24.28
CA ARG A 772 2.67 2.87 24.42
C ARG A 772 1.93 1.59 24.74
N MET A 773 2.17 0.55 23.97
CA MET A 773 1.55 -0.77 24.16
C MET A 773 2.59 -1.86 24.28
N LYS A 774 2.32 -2.82 25.15
CA LYS A 774 2.95 -4.14 25.15
C LYS A 774 1.87 -5.16 24.88
N LEU A 775 2.12 -6.09 23.97
CA LEU A 775 1.16 -7.12 23.57
C LEU A 775 1.87 -8.46 23.44
N ASN A 776 1.36 -9.46 24.13
CA ASN A 776 1.74 -10.85 23.94
C ASN A 776 0.56 -11.56 23.29
N HIS A 777 0.83 -12.32 22.23
CA HIS A 777 -0.19 -12.96 21.42
C HIS A 777 0.23 -14.40 21.12
N TYR A 778 -0.64 -15.32 21.49
CA TYR A 778 -0.55 -16.74 21.14
C TYR A 778 -1.63 -17.03 20.10
N VAL A 779 -1.28 -17.81 19.07
CA VAL A 779 -2.26 -18.35 18.12
C VAL A 779 -2.01 -19.83 17.88
N SER A 780 -3.09 -20.61 18.00
CA SER A 780 -3.16 -21.99 17.53
C SER A 780 -3.89 -22.01 16.19
N ILE A 781 -3.28 -22.65 15.20
CA ILE A 781 -3.83 -22.78 13.84
C ILE A 781 -4.10 -24.26 13.63
N THR A 782 -5.35 -24.62 13.39
CA THR A 782 -5.74 -26.02 13.11
C THR A 782 -6.25 -26.14 11.68
N LEU A 783 -5.64 -27.05 10.92
CA LEU A 783 -6.06 -27.37 9.56
C LEU A 783 -7.34 -28.23 9.56
N PRO A 784 -8.23 -28.05 8.57
CA PRO A 784 -9.47 -28.79 8.47
C PRO A 784 -9.23 -30.29 8.31
N GLU A 785 -9.90 -31.09 9.13
CA GLU A 785 -9.80 -32.55 9.14
C GLU A 785 -10.32 -33.18 7.84
N LYS A 786 -11.48 -32.72 7.34
CA LYS A 786 -12.10 -33.23 6.08
C LYS A 786 -11.14 -33.16 4.87
N LYS A 787 -10.23 -32.18 4.82
CA LYS A 787 -9.24 -32.05 3.74
C LYS A 787 -7.95 -32.85 3.98
N HIS A 788 -7.70 -33.25 5.22
CA HIS A 788 -6.46 -33.89 5.65
C HIS A 788 -6.73 -35.03 6.65
N PRO A 789 -7.54 -36.04 6.27
CA PRO A 789 -8.00 -37.08 7.20
C PRO A 789 -6.87 -37.97 7.72
N HIS A 790 -5.77 -38.07 6.98
CA HIS A 790 -4.61 -38.90 7.33
C HIS A 790 -3.66 -38.25 8.36
N TYR A 791 -3.90 -36.99 8.74
CA TYR A 791 -3.07 -36.31 9.74
C TYR A 791 -3.74 -36.29 11.11
N SER A 792 -2.98 -36.67 12.14
CA SER A 792 -3.43 -36.54 13.53
C SER A 792 -3.70 -35.07 13.88
N LEU A 793 -4.45 -34.83 14.96
CA LEU A 793 -4.71 -33.46 15.43
C LEU A 793 -3.40 -32.68 15.65
N GLU A 794 -2.38 -33.32 16.24
CA GLU A 794 -1.07 -32.71 16.46
C GLU A 794 -0.37 -32.34 15.15
N GLN A 795 -0.47 -33.20 14.11
CA GLN A 795 0.12 -32.92 12.80
C GLN A 795 -0.62 -31.80 12.05
N ARG A 796 -1.90 -31.59 12.34
CA ARG A 796 -2.72 -30.51 11.77
C ARG A 796 -2.64 -29.20 12.54
N GLN A 797 -2.00 -29.20 13.72
CA GLN A 797 -1.92 -28.05 14.60
C GLN A 797 -0.56 -27.36 14.52
N LYS A 798 -0.60 -26.04 14.50
CA LYS A 798 0.60 -25.20 14.56
C LYS A 798 0.42 -24.06 15.54
N HIS A 799 1.35 -23.95 16.50
CA HIS A 799 1.33 -22.92 17.54
C HIS A 799 2.37 -21.85 17.27
N LEU A 800 1.92 -20.60 17.14
CA LEU A 800 2.77 -19.44 16.97
C LEU A 800 2.65 -18.50 18.15
N TYR A 801 3.72 -17.76 18.40
CA TYR A 801 3.80 -16.74 19.44
C TYR A 801 4.39 -15.46 18.90
N SER A 802 3.81 -14.33 19.29
CA SER A 802 4.39 -13.01 19.06
C SER A 802 4.40 -12.15 20.33
N SER A 803 5.49 -11.42 20.52
CA SER A 803 5.61 -10.38 21.55
C SER A 803 5.91 -9.05 20.86
N SER A 804 5.06 -8.06 21.11
CA SER A 804 5.09 -6.76 20.44
C SER A 804 5.21 -5.61 21.44
N HIS A 805 6.14 -4.70 21.16
CA HIS A 805 6.20 -3.38 21.78
C HIS A 805 5.87 -2.30 20.74
N TYR A 806 4.93 -1.43 21.07
CA TYR A 806 4.49 -0.34 20.22
C TYR A 806 4.61 0.99 20.95
N GLY A 807 5.12 1.99 20.26
CA GLY A 807 5.10 3.39 20.67
C GLY A 807 4.59 4.27 19.53
N ARG A 808 3.76 5.26 19.83
CA ARG A 808 3.29 6.28 18.88
C ARG A 808 3.19 7.63 19.56
N ASP A 809 3.81 8.63 18.97
CA ASP A 809 3.70 10.03 19.37
C ASP A 809 3.13 10.84 18.20
N GLY A 810 2.18 11.72 18.44
CA GLY A 810 1.57 12.50 17.38
C GLY A 810 0.85 13.76 17.83
N LYS A 811 0.41 14.53 16.84
CA LYS A 811 -0.42 15.73 17.02
C LYS A 811 -1.80 15.45 16.46
N ASN A 812 -2.82 15.62 17.29
CA ASN A 812 -4.24 15.37 17.00
C ASN A 812 -5.03 16.66 17.19
N TYR A 813 -4.96 17.55 16.21
CA TYR A 813 -5.64 18.85 16.26
C TYR A 813 -7.15 18.72 16.27
N MET A 814 -7.69 17.73 15.56
CA MET A 814 -9.13 17.48 15.49
C MET A 814 -9.73 17.08 16.85
N SER A 815 -9.07 16.17 17.58
CA SER A 815 -9.47 15.80 18.96
C SER A 815 -9.50 17.02 19.88
N PHE A 816 -8.51 17.90 19.77
CA PHE A 816 -8.44 19.13 20.54
C PHE A 816 -9.53 20.14 20.16
N LEU A 817 -9.82 20.32 18.87
CA LEU A 817 -10.93 21.18 18.44
C LEU A 817 -12.30 20.62 18.87
N ASN A 818 -12.47 19.31 18.79
CA ASN A 818 -13.68 18.65 19.30
C ASN A 818 -13.82 18.82 20.81
N SER A 819 -12.73 18.75 21.59
CA SER A 819 -12.81 18.96 23.04
C SER A 819 -13.20 20.39 23.39
N ILE A 820 -12.72 21.40 22.64
CA ILE A 820 -13.15 22.79 22.78
C ILE A 820 -14.63 22.95 22.42
N LEU A 821 -15.06 22.46 21.26
CA LEU A 821 -16.42 22.64 20.78
C LEU A 821 -17.46 21.96 21.67
N ASN A 822 -17.16 20.76 22.18
CA ASN A 822 -18.03 20.04 23.10
C ASN A 822 -18.23 20.80 24.43
N THR A 823 -17.30 21.69 24.81
CA THR A 823 -17.47 22.58 25.98
C THR A 823 -18.49 23.68 25.70
N PHE A 824 -18.47 24.27 24.50
CA PHE A 824 -19.33 25.41 24.17
C PHE A 824 -20.71 25.01 23.62
N THR A 825 -20.80 23.89 22.92
CA THR A 825 -22.04 23.40 22.33
C THR A 825 -22.10 21.87 22.36
N GLN A 826 -23.24 21.30 22.73
CA GLN A 826 -23.49 19.87 22.51
C GLN A 826 -23.86 19.57 21.05
N TYR A 827 -24.10 20.60 20.24
CA TYR A 827 -24.61 20.52 18.87
C TYR A 827 -23.53 20.35 17.79
N LEU A 828 -22.33 20.94 17.95
CA LEU A 828 -21.25 20.87 16.97
C LEU A 828 -20.17 19.85 17.38
N ASN A 829 -20.08 18.74 16.66
CA ASN A 829 -18.99 17.77 16.81
C ASN A 829 -18.49 17.37 15.41
N PHE A 830 -17.18 17.39 15.18
CA PHE A 830 -16.58 17.01 13.90
C PHE A 830 -16.40 15.48 13.74
N GLY A 831 -16.96 14.67 14.64
CA GLY A 831 -17.00 13.21 14.56
C GLY A 831 -16.03 12.50 15.49
N GLN A 832 -15.97 11.17 15.40
CA GLN A 832 -15.12 10.34 16.26
C GLN A 832 -13.61 10.56 16.03
N GLU A 833 -12.86 10.60 17.14
CA GLU A 833 -11.41 10.74 17.13
C GLU A 833 -10.73 9.56 16.43
N ALA A 834 -9.79 9.87 15.52
CA ALA A 834 -8.96 8.84 14.92
C ALA A 834 -7.99 8.23 15.96
N ALA A 835 -7.88 6.90 15.98
CA ALA A 835 -6.98 6.18 16.89
C ALA A 835 -5.49 6.48 16.61
N ASP A 836 -5.15 6.77 15.35
CA ASP A 836 -3.86 7.32 14.93
C ASP A 836 -3.98 8.83 14.68
N PRO A 837 -3.24 9.69 15.42
CA PRO A 837 -3.26 11.13 15.19
C PRO A 837 -3.00 11.54 13.74
N ALA A 838 -2.22 10.77 12.97
CA ALA A 838 -1.94 11.09 11.56
C ALA A 838 -3.16 10.97 10.63
N GLN A 839 -4.21 10.25 11.04
CA GLN A 839 -5.47 10.15 10.30
C GLN A 839 -6.42 11.32 10.60
N SER A 840 -6.08 12.17 11.58
CA SER A 840 -6.81 13.40 11.84
C SER A 840 -6.40 14.51 10.87
N PHE A 841 -7.27 15.49 10.66
CA PHE A 841 -6.96 16.65 9.83
C PHE A 841 -5.76 17.43 10.35
N TYR A 842 -4.81 17.77 9.46
CA TYR A 842 -3.48 18.32 9.81
C TYR A 842 -2.68 17.50 10.83
N GLY A 843 -3.12 16.28 11.09
CA GLY A 843 -2.50 15.38 12.03
C GLY A 843 -1.15 14.86 11.54
N SER A 844 -0.30 14.50 12.49
CA SER A 844 0.95 13.79 12.20
C SER A 844 1.27 12.82 13.32
N SER A 845 1.91 11.70 13.00
CA SER A 845 2.35 10.73 13.99
C SER A 845 3.68 10.08 13.60
N ARG A 846 4.43 9.70 14.62
CA ARG A 846 5.63 8.87 14.53
C ARG A 846 5.41 7.63 15.38
N SER A 847 5.53 6.46 14.77
CA SER A 847 5.34 5.19 15.44
C SER A 847 6.59 4.31 15.35
N SER A 848 6.79 3.45 16.34
CA SER A 848 7.79 2.39 16.34
C SER A 848 7.14 1.08 16.81
N TYR A 849 7.30 0.02 16.04
CA TYR A 849 6.81 -1.32 16.36
C TYR A 849 8.00 -2.27 16.45
N TYR A 850 8.07 -3.05 17.53
CA TYR A 850 9.08 -4.08 17.76
C TYR A 850 8.36 -5.41 17.99
N THR A 851 8.28 -6.26 16.97
CA THR A 851 7.52 -7.51 17.02
C THR A 851 8.47 -8.69 16.86
N THR A 852 8.61 -9.51 17.89
CA THR A 852 9.35 -10.77 17.83
C THR A 852 8.36 -11.92 17.65
N GLU A 853 8.54 -12.72 16.62
CA GLU A 853 7.68 -13.86 16.28
C GLU A 853 8.48 -15.16 16.36
N THR A 854 7.86 -16.24 16.83
CA THR A 854 8.46 -17.59 16.87
C THR A 854 7.39 -18.69 16.76
N GLU A 855 7.81 -19.89 16.39
CA GLU A 855 7.01 -21.12 16.46
C GLU A 855 7.26 -21.85 17.78
N LEU A 856 6.20 -22.34 18.43
CA LEU A 856 6.27 -23.02 19.74
C LEU A 856 6.42 -24.55 19.65
N GLY A 857 6.25 -25.15 18.47
CA GLY A 857 6.28 -26.61 18.27
C GLY A 857 7.63 -27.28 18.56
N SER A 858 7.65 -28.63 18.46
CA SER A 858 8.78 -29.51 18.79
C SER A 858 10.01 -29.40 17.87
N SER A 859 9.93 -28.60 16.80
CA SER A 859 11.07 -28.36 15.92
C SER A 859 12.28 -27.82 16.70
N THR A 860 13.43 -28.45 16.49
CA THR A 860 14.74 -28.02 17.00
C THR A 860 15.24 -26.75 16.31
N GLU A 861 14.60 -26.35 15.21
CA GLU A 861 15.01 -25.19 14.42
C GLU A 861 14.60 -23.86 15.10
N LYS A 862 15.57 -22.96 15.27
CA LYS A 862 15.31 -21.60 15.76
C LYS A 862 14.67 -20.78 14.63
N THR A 863 13.35 -20.61 14.68
CA THR A 863 12.55 -19.83 13.72
C THR A 863 12.31 -18.38 14.14
N MET A 864 12.87 -17.96 15.28
CA MET A 864 12.60 -16.64 15.86
C MET A 864 13.12 -15.51 14.97
N THR A 865 12.28 -14.50 14.75
CA THR A 865 12.64 -13.29 13.99
C THR A 865 12.07 -12.06 14.69
N THR A 866 12.72 -10.91 14.53
CA THR A 866 12.21 -9.64 15.07
C THR A 866 12.06 -8.64 13.93
N LYS A 867 10.83 -8.19 13.71
CA LYS A 867 10.51 -7.09 12.81
C LYS A 867 10.43 -5.78 13.59
N ILE A 868 11.14 -4.77 13.13
CA ILE A 868 11.14 -3.42 13.66
C ILE A 868 10.63 -2.46 12.58
N ASP A 869 9.48 -1.85 12.80
CA ASP A 869 8.93 -0.86 11.86
C ASP A 869 9.00 0.54 12.48
N PHE A 870 9.70 1.47 11.83
CA PHE A 870 9.62 2.91 12.12
C PHE A 870 8.71 3.59 11.10
N LEU A 871 7.62 4.22 11.56
CA LEU A 871 6.64 4.86 10.69
C LEU A 871 6.57 6.36 10.97
N TRP A 872 6.53 7.15 9.91
CA TRP A 872 6.16 8.56 9.94
C TRP A 872 4.94 8.73 9.05
N LYS A 873 3.87 9.28 9.62
CA LYS A 873 2.62 9.51 8.90
C LYS A 873 2.15 10.95 9.12
N GLY A 874 1.43 11.50 8.16
CA GLY A 874 0.79 12.78 8.36
C GLY A 874 -0.03 13.26 7.17
N TRP A 875 -0.77 14.34 7.41
CA TRP A 875 -1.64 14.95 6.41
C TRP A 875 -0.87 15.55 5.23
N SER A 876 0.22 16.27 5.51
CA SER A 876 1.08 16.82 4.46
C SER A 876 2.52 16.97 4.93
N ALA A 877 3.46 16.83 4.00
CA ALA A 877 4.87 17.12 4.21
C ALA A 877 5.46 17.83 3.00
N SER A 878 6.04 19.02 3.23
CA SER A 878 6.87 19.70 2.26
C SER A 878 8.18 18.94 2.01
N HIS A 879 8.83 19.18 0.87
CA HIS A 879 10.14 18.61 0.57
C HIS A 879 11.17 18.84 1.69
N THR A 880 11.17 20.00 2.36
CA THR A 880 12.08 20.27 3.49
C THR A 880 11.81 19.38 4.72
N GLN A 881 10.54 19.07 4.99
CA GLN A 881 10.14 18.17 6.07
C GLN A 881 10.48 16.72 5.71
N LEU A 882 10.21 16.30 4.47
CA LEU A 882 10.58 14.97 3.95
C LEU A 882 12.09 14.75 4.07
N LYS A 883 12.90 15.71 3.61
CA LYS A 883 14.36 15.66 3.73
C LYS A 883 14.83 15.47 5.17
N LYS A 884 14.23 16.18 6.14
CA LYS A 884 14.51 15.98 7.57
C LYS A 884 14.13 14.59 8.07
N ILE A 885 13.06 13.99 7.54
CA ILE A 885 12.66 12.61 7.87
C ILE A 885 13.64 11.62 7.26
N PHE A 886 13.97 11.75 5.97
CA PHE A 886 14.91 10.89 5.27
C PHE A 886 16.29 10.92 5.91
N GLN A 887 16.83 12.10 6.23
CA GLN A 887 18.08 12.22 6.97
C GLN A 887 18.04 11.52 8.34
N LYS A 888 16.90 11.59 9.06
CA LYS A 888 16.75 10.86 10.34
C LYS A 888 16.80 9.35 10.13
N ILE A 889 16.20 8.85 9.04
CA ILE A 889 16.21 7.42 8.68
C ILE A 889 17.62 7.00 8.26
N GLU A 890 18.28 7.75 7.39
CA GLU A 890 19.62 7.41 6.90
C GLU A 890 20.67 7.42 8.03
N ASN A 891 20.53 8.33 9.00
CA ASN A 891 21.35 8.34 10.20
C ASN A 891 21.21 7.10 11.10
N ILE A 892 20.18 6.26 10.86
CA ILE A 892 20.05 4.96 11.53
C ILE A 892 21.09 3.98 10.99
N PHE A 893 21.46 4.10 9.71
CA PHE A 893 22.29 3.12 9.02
C PHE A 893 23.78 3.53 9.01
N PRO A 894 24.69 2.55 8.98
CA PRO A 894 26.12 2.81 8.81
C PRO A 894 26.47 3.50 7.49
N THR A 895 27.33 4.52 7.54
CA THR A 895 27.80 5.30 6.39
C THR A 895 28.85 4.59 5.53
N GLN A 896 28.77 3.27 5.33
CA GLN A 896 29.83 2.51 4.62
C GLN A 896 29.85 2.71 3.10
N SER A 897 28.96 3.54 2.55
CA SER A 897 29.04 3.97 1.16
C SER A 897 28.50 5.38 1.03
N SER A 898 29.01 6.16 0.08
CA SER A 898 28.50 7.48 -0.35
C SER A 898 27.11 7.40 -1.01
N ARG A 899 26.26 6.48 -0.55
CA ARG A 899 24.97 6.13 -1.15
C ARG A 899 23.86 6.60 -0.24
N ASP A 900 22.98 7.42 -0.78
CA ASP A 900 21.70 7.69 -0.14
C ASP A 900 20.87 6.40 -0.21
N LEU A 901 20.28 6.01 0.93
CA LEU A 901 19.35 4.88 0.93
C LEU A 901 18.05 5.30 0.27
N ILE A 902 17.62 6.54 0.51
CA ILE A 902 16.37 7.11 0.03
C ILE A 902 16.67 8.15 -1.04
N ASP A 903 16.05 8.02 -2.21
CA ASP A 903 16.14 9.04 -3.25
C ASP A 903 15.18 10.20 -2.95
N ASP A 904 15.71 11.36 -2.57
CA ASP A 904 14.94 12.58 -2.32
C ASP A 904 14.76 13.46 -3.58
N SER A 905 15.46 13.14 -4.67
CA SER A 905 15.49 13.96 -5.89
C SER A 905 14.12 14.08 -6.58
N PHE A 906 13.27 13.08 -6.41
CA PHE A 906 11.90 13.06 -6.96
C PHE A 906 11.01 14.17 -6.38
N TYR A 907 11.30 14.65 -5.16
CA TYR A 907 10.50 15.65 -4.46
C TYR A 907 10.97 17.09 -4.73
N ILE A 908 12.07 17.27 -5.45
CA ILE A 908 12.64 18.59 -5.74
C ILE A 908 11.73 19.36 -6.70
N GLY A 909 11.40 20.60 -6.34
CA GLY A 909 10.58 21.49 -7.17
C GLY A 909 9.10 21.11 -7.26
N LYS A 910 8.66 20.12 -6.48
CA LYS A 910 7.27 19.64 -6.40
C LYS A 910 6.54 20.24 -5.20
N GLY A 911 5.22 20.06 -5.14
CA GLY A 911 4.37 20.49 -4.04
C GLY A 911 4.51 19.61 -2.79
N GLU A 912 3.52 19.65 -1.91
CA GLU A 912 3.54 18.81 -0.71
C GLU A 912 3.18 17.36 -1.01
N LEU A 913 3.78 16.43 -0.27
CA LEU A 913 3.35 15.04 -0.23
C LEU A 913 2.21 14.91 0.78
N LYS A 914 0.99 14.68 0.29
CA LYS A 914 -0.24 14.59 1.07
C LYS A 914 -0.56 13.15 1.45
N GLY A 915 -1.17 12.96 2.63
CA GLY A 915 -1.52 11.65 3.18
C GLY A 915 -0.33 10.68 3.24
N TYR A 916 0.84 11.20 3.62
CA TYR A 916 2.08 10.45 3.47
C TYR A 916 2.24 9.36 4.54
N GLU A 917 2.81 8.22 4.14
CA GLU A 917 3.34 7.19 5.03
C GLU A 917 4.76 6.83 4.57
N ILE A 918 5.75 7.09 5.44
CA ILE A 918 7.14 6.67 5.29
C ILE A 918 7.40 5.58 6.32
N ARG A 919 7.66 4.35 5.86
CA ARG A 919 7.85 3.17 6.71
C ARG A 919 9.22 2.58 6.47
N THR A 920 10.07 2.57 7.49
CA THR A 920 11.33 1.82 7.50
C THR A 920 11.12 0.51 8.23
N THR A 921 11.24 -0.61 7.51
CA THR A 921 11.14 -1.96 8.06
C THR A 921 12.53 -2.57 8.17
N LEU A 922 12.85 -3.08 9.36
CA LEU A 922 14.09 -3.74 9.72
C LEU A 922 13.77 -5.16 10.23
N ILE A 923 14.42 -6.18 9.71
CA ILE A 923 14.21 -7.58 10.05
C ILE A 923 15.51 -8.12 10.65
N ILE A 924 15.40 -8.72 11.82
CA ILE A 924 16.50 -9.35 12.56
C ILE A 924 16.32 -10.87 12.52
N TYR A 925 17.35 -11.57 12.08
CA TYR A 925 17.35 -13.03 11.90
C TYR A 925 18.00 -13.78 13.08
N PRO A 926 17.76 -15.11 13.22
CA PRO A 926 18.20 -15.92 14.35
C PRO A 926 19.66 -15.78 14.81
N LYS A 927 20.59 -15.55 13.88
CA LYS A 927 22.04 -15.40 14.18
C LYS A 927 22.32 -14.25 15.16
N VAL A 928 21.50 -13.19 15.14
CA VAL A 928 21.66 -12.03 16.03
C VAL A 928 21.42 -12.40 17.49
N TYR A 929 20.46 -13.28 17.80
CA TYR A 929 20.19 -13.64 19.21
C TYR A 929 21.33 -14.44 19.82
N GLN A 930 21.99 -15.30 19.04
CA GLN A 930 23.19 -16.01 19.49
C GLN A 930 24.31 -15.02 19.84
N LYS A 931 24.48 -13.99 19.01
CA LYS A 931 25.46 -12.91 19.26
C LYS A 931 25.13 -12.10 20.52
N ILE A 932 23.86 -11.71 20.71
CA ILE A 932 23.37 -11.04 21.92
C ILE A 932 23.64 -11.89 23.16
N GLU A 933 23.34 -13.19 23.13
CA GLU A 933 23.59 -14.08 24.25
C GLU A 933 25.07 -14.16 24.62
N GLN A 934 25.95 -14.37 23.65
CA GLN A 934 27.38 -14.55 23.87
C GLN A 934 28.04 -13.27 24.38
N GLU A 935 27.77 -12.13 23.72
CA GLU A 935 28.49 -10.89 23.98
C GLU A 935 27.88 -10.03 25.09
N LEU A 936 26.54 -10.00 25.23
CA LEU A 936 25.87 -9.16 26.23
C LEU A 936 25.48 -9.91 27.50
N LEU A 937 24.92 -11.12 27.36
CA LEU A 937 24.34 -11.84 28.50
C LEU A 937 25.37 -12.72 29.21
N LYS A 938 26.19 -13.48 28.46
CA LYS A 938 27.20 -14.39 29.01
C LYS A 938 28.59 -13.76 29.18
N GLY A 939 28.87 -12.64 28.51
CA GLY A 939 30.17 -11.96 28.60
C GLY A 939 30.48 -11.45 30.01
N GLN A 940 31.76 -11.33 30.40
CA GLN A 940 32.15 -10.83 31.73
C GLN A 940 31.79 -9.35 31.94
N THR A 941 31.39 -8.94 33.16
CA THR A 941 30.84 -7.58 33.43
C THR A 941 31.84 -6.47 33.13
N GLN A 942 33.12 -6.72 33.38
CA GLN A 942 34.22 -5.80 33.08
C GLN A 942 34.32 -5.48 31.57
N ASN A 943 33.87 -6.39 30.70
CA ASN A 943 33.87 -6.21 29.24
C ASN A 943 32.54 -5.64 28.73
N VAL A 944 31.41 -6.02 29.35
CA VAL A 944 30.07 -5.61 28.91
C VAL A 944 29.78 -4.13 29.17
N LEU A 945 30.16 -3.58 30.33
CA LEU A 945 29.86 -2.17 30.64
C LEU A 945 30.56 -1.18 29.68
N PRO A 946 31.87 -1.30 29.40
CA PRO A 946 32.53 -0.50 28.37
C PRO A 946 31.88 -0.65 26.99
N PHE A 947 31.46 -1.86 26.63
CA PHE A 947 30.78 -2.13 25.38
C PHE A 947 29.40 -1.45 25.29
N LEU A 948 28.57 -1.56 26.34
CA LEU A 948 27.29 -0.85 26.44
C LEU A 948 27.49 0.68 26.40
N LYS A 949 28.56 1.20 27.02
CA LYS A 949 28.93 2.62 26.93
C LYS A 949 29.31 3.02 25.50
N TYR A 950 30.00 2.14 24.76
CA TYR A 950 30.28 2.35 23.33
C TYR A 950 28.98 2.42 22.52
N LEU A 951 28.09 1.43 22.64
CA LEU A 951 26.80 1.39 21.94
C LEU A 951 25.89 2.57 22.31
N TYR A 952 25.91 3.01 23.57
CA TYR A 952 25.10 4.13 24.04
C TYR A 952 25.61 5.49 23.51
N GLY A 953 26.91 5.56 23.25
CA GLY A 953 27.59 6.74 22.74
C GLY A 953 28.19 7.61 23.84
N LYS A 954 29.51 7.87 23.76
CA LYS A 954 30.28 8.64 24.74
C LYS A 954 29.67 10.04 25.03
N LYS A 955 29.27 10.78 23.98
CA LYS A 955 28.65 12.12 24.12
C LYS A 955 27.30 12.06 24.84
N LYS A 956 26.44 11.11 24.47
CA LYS A 956 25.11 10.90 25.08
C LYS A 956 25.26 10.52 26.55
N TRP A 957 26.19 9.62 26.86
CA TRP A 957 26.51 9.21 28.22
C TRP A 957 26.98 10.39 29.08
N ARG A 958 27.93 11.19 28.59
CA ARG A 958 28.44 12.37 29.31
C ARG A 958 27.33 13.38 29.60
N ARG A 959 26.46 13.66 28.61
CA ARG A 959 25.29 14.54 28.80
C ARG A 959 24.37 14.02 29.90
N TYR A 960 24.08 12.72 29.91
CA TYR A 960 23.31 12.09 30.98
C TYR A 960 23.96 12.29 32.36
N CYS A 961 25.27 12.03 32.49
CA CYS A 961 25.99 12.26 33.74
C CYS A 961 25.88 13.71 34.22
N ASN A 962 26.10 14.67 33.32
CA ASN A 962 26.08 16.08 33.66
C ASN A 962 24.68 16.52 34.12
N THR A 963 23.63 16.10 33.43
CA THR A 963 22.25 16.40 33.86
C THR A 963 21.91 15.84 35.24
N GLN A 964 22.48 14.69 35.62
CA GLN A 964 22.25 14.11 36.95
C GLN A 964 23.00 14.88 38.06
N ARG A 965 24.17 15.47 37.76
CA ARG A 965 24.93 16.28 38.72
C ARG A 965 24.24 17.60 39.10
N HIS A 966 23.37 18.13 38.22
CA HIS A 966 22.62 19.37 38.47
C HIS A 966 21.25 19.16 39.15
N LEU A 967 20.81 17.92 39.33
CA LEU A 967 19.60 17.59 40.11
C LEU A 967 20.04 17.42 41.57
N GLY A 968 19.49 18.22 42.50
CA GLY A 968 19.96 18.40 43.88
C GLY A 968 20.24 17.12 44.71
N PRO A 969 20.81 17.28 45.93
CA PRO A 969 21.52 16.22 46.67
C PRO A 969 20.72 14.93 46.91
N ARG A 970 19.39 15.01 47.08
CA ARG A 970 18.50 13.84 47.25
C ARG A 970 18.38 12.93 46.01
N ARG A 971 18.51 13.47 44.78
CA ARG A 971 18.52 12.65 43.55
C ARG A 971 19.94 12.24 43.12
N ALA A 972 20.96 12.97 43.54
CA ALA A 972 22.36 12.64 43.31
C ALA A 972 22.80 11.33 44.01
N GLN A 973 22.30 11.05 45.22
CA GLN A 973 22.60 9.80 45.94
C GLN A 973 22.04 8.54 45.26
N VAL A 974 20.87 8.60 44.63
CA VAL A 974 20.21 7.43 43.99
C VAL A 974 20.92 6.99 42.70
N ASN A 975 21.78 7.83 42.11
CA ASN A 975 22.41 7.61 40.80
C ASN A 975 23.93 7.83 40.79
N ALA A 976 24.60 7.64 41.93
CA ALA A 976 26.05 7.91 42.13
C ALA A 976 26.99 7.29 41.07
N ARG A 977 26.57 6.23 40.35
CA ARG A 977 27.39 5.52 39.35
C ARG A 977 27.29 6.06 37.91
N CYS A 978 26.52 7.11 37.64
CA CYS A 978 26.19 7.58 36.29
C CYS A 978 25.85 6.45 35.29
N LEU A 979 24.81 5.66 35.59
CA LEU A 979 24.34 4.60 34.70
C LEU A 979 23.03 5.04 34.04
N PRO A 980 22.98 5.22 32.70
CA PRO A 980 21.73 5.45 31.99
C PRO A 980 20.72 4.33 32.19
N ARG A 981 19.43 4.67 32.29
CA ARG A 981 18.33 3.70 32.53
C ARG A 981 18.37 2.49 31.59
N GLY A 982 18.60 2.69 30.29
CA GLY A 982 18.68 1.59 29.33
C GLY A 982 19.85 0.64 29.58
N VAL A 983 20.99 1.17 30.04
CA VAL A 983 22.18 0.38 30.38
C VAL A 983 21.95 -0.40 31.67
N HIS A 984 21.40 0.25 32.69
CA HIS A 984 21.01 -0.41 33.93
C HIS A 984 20.02 -1.55 33.66
N LYS A 985 19.02 -1.33 32.78
CA LYS A 985 18.05 -2.35 32.40
C LYS A 985 18.69 -3.58 31.73
N ILE A 986 19.66 -3.39 30.82
CA ILE A 986 20.39 -4.51 30.21
C ILE A 986 21.27 -5.23 31.23
N LEU A 987 21.96 -4.50 32.11
CA LEU A 987 22.80 -5.10 33.16
C LEU A 987 21.99 -5.91 34.17
N ASN A 988 20.79 -5.46 34.55
CA ASN A 988 19.91 -6.22 35.44
C ASN A 988 19.42 -7.53 34.79
N LEU A 989 19.30 -7.59 33.46
CA LEU A 989 18.90 -8.81 32.75
C LEU A 989 20.02 -9.86 32.66
N LYS A 990 21.28 -9.46 32.87
CA LYS A 990 22.44 -10.34 32.78
C LYS A 990 22.50 -11.40 33.89
N GLY A 991 21.98 -11.08 35.07
CA GLY A 991 21.99 -11.97 36.24
C GLY A 991 20.81 -12.94 36.32
N HIS A 992 19.88 -12.90 35.36
CA HIS A 992 18.75 -13.83 35.31
C HIS A 992 19.06 -15.03 34.42
N ASN A 993 18.57 -16.21 34.83
CA ASN A 993 18.60 -17.41 33.97
C ASN A 993 17.85 -17.12 32.67
N ILE A 994 18.55 -17.25 31.52
CA ILE A 994 17.95 -17.08 30.19
C ILE A 994 16.77 -18.07 30.09
N PRO A 995 15.54 -17.60 29.80
CA PRO A 995 14.39 -18.49 29.73
C PRO A 995 14.61 -19.59 28.69
N LYS A 996 14.35 -20.85 29.07
CA LYS A 996 14.45 -22.00 28.16
C LYS A 996 13.19 -22.17 27.29
N GLN A 997 12.04 -21.78 27.81
CA GLN A 997 10.76 -21.88 27.10
C GLN A 997 10.68 -20.81 25.99
N LYS A 998 10.24 -21.21 24.79
CA LYS A 998 10.36 -20.41 23.55
C LYS A 998 9.59 -19.08 23.59
N ASP A 999 8.41 -19.02 24.18
CA ASP A 999 7.59 -17.82 24.33
C ASP A 999 8.19 -16.80 25.30
N PHE A 1000 8.63 -17.25 26.48
CA PHE A 1000 9.35 -16.40 27.43
C PHE A 1000 10.67 -15.91 26.86
N TYR A 1001 11.40 -16.75 26.12
CA TYR A 1001 12.62 -16.37 25.43
C TYR A 1001 12.37 -15.30 24.35
N ALA A 1002 11.31 -15.44 23.55
CA ALA A 1002 10.91 -14.44 22.56
C ALA A 1002 10.54 -13.10 23.20
N THR A 1003 9.79 -13.12 24.31
CA THR A 1003 9.46 -11.91 25.10
C THR A 1003 10.71 -11.25 25.65
N PHE A 1004 11.62 -12.04 26.21
CA PHE A 1004 12.89 -11.59 26.78
C PHE A 1004 13.77 -10.92 25.72
N MET A 1005 13.92 -11.56 24.56
CA MET A 1005 14.69 -11.00 23.44
C MET A 1005 14.03 -9.75 22.85
N ASN A 1006 12.69 -9.71 22.74
CA ASN A 1006 11.96 -8.51 22.33
C ASN A 1006 12.25 -7.32 23.28
N GLN A 1007 12.27 -7.55 24.59
CA GLN A 1007 12.59 -6.54 25.58
C GLN A 1007 14.03 -6.02 25.45
N ILE A 1008 15.01 -6.89 25.18
CA ILE A 1008 16.40 -6.50 24.95
C ILE A 1008 16.50 -5.64 23.69
N ILE A 1009 15.97 -6.11 22.57
CA ILE A 1009 16.01 -5.40 21.27
C ILE A 1009 15.33 -4.04 21.38
N THR A 1010 14.13 -3.98 21.97
CA THR A 1010 13.42 -2.72 22.22
C THR A 1010 14.30 -1.75 23.01
N THR A 1011 14.90 -2.22 24.11
CA THR A 1011 15.76 -1.39 24.97
C THR A 1011 16.99 -0.90 24.21
N LEU A 1012 17.61 -1.74 23.38
CA LEU A 1012 18.74 -1.35 22.53
C LEU A 1012 18.31 -0.23 21.56
N PHE A 1013 17.28 -0.45 20.75
CA PHE A 1013 16.90 0.48 19.68
C PHE A 1013 16.25 1.77 20.18
N GLU A 1014 15.61 1.79 21.36
CA GLU A 1014 15.03 3.01 21.94
C GLU A 1014 16.03 3.83 22.75
N ASN A 1015 16.97 3.19 23.47
CA ASN A 1015 17.85 3.88 24.41
C ASN A 1015 19.27 4.12 23.90
N PHE A 1016 19.79 3.33 22.97
CA PHE A 1016 21.18 3.40 22.49
C PHE A 1016 21.27 4.09 21.12
N GLN A 1017 22.47 4.20 20.55
CA GLN A 1017 22.65 4.75 19.19
C GLN A 1017 22.39 3.67 18.16
N GLN A 1018 21.27 3.78 17.43
CA GLN A 1018 20.80 2.76 16.48
C GLN A 1018 21.86 2.41 15.42
N ARG A 1019 22.58 3.41 14.88
CA ARG A 1019 23.71 3.20 13.98
C ARG A 1019 24.75 2.24 14.53
N LYS A 1020 25.18 2.43 15.77
CA LYS A 1020 26.18 1.56 16.41
C LYS A 1020 25.66 0.16 16.67
N ILE A 1021 24.36 0.03 16.90
CA ILE A 1021 23.71 -1.28 17.04
C ILE A 1021 23.73 -1.99 15.69
N LEU A 1022 23.33 -1.33 14.60
CA LEU A 1022 23.36 -1.93 13.27
C LEU A 1022 24.79 -2.27 12.83
N ASP A 1023 25.76 -1.38 13.08
CA ASP A 1023 27.19 -1.63 12.89
C ASP A 1023 27.63 -2.91 13.63
N TRP A 1024 27.23 -3.04 14.90
CA TRP A 1024 27.57 -4.20 15.72
C TRP A 1024 26.89 -5.48 15.23
N LEU A 1025 25.61 -5.45 14.88
CA LEU A 1025 24.87 -6.64 14.47
C LEU A 1025 25.34 -7.16 13.09
N GLY A 1026 25.75 -6.26 12.19
CA GLY A 1026 26.30 -6.57 10.89
C GLY A 1026 25.23 -6.85 9.80
N PRO A 1027 25.56 -6.63 8.52
CA PRO A 1027 24.59 -6.69 7.40
C PRO A 1027 24.13 -8.11 7.03
N ASN A 1028 24.86 -9.16 7.42
CA ASN A 1028 24.59 -10.54 6.98
C ASN A 1028 23.43 -11.22 7.73
N ALA A 1029 22.98 -10.64 8.84
CA ALA A 1029 21.92 -11.19 9.69
C ALA A 1029 20.74 -10.23 9.88
N ILE A 1030 20.70 -9.18 9.05
CA ILE A 1030 19.70 -8.14 9.08
C ILE A 1030 19.29 -7.78 7.66
N PHE A 1031 18.04 -7.39 7.47
CA PHE A 1031 17.57 -6.74 6.26
C PHE A 1031 16.77 -5.49 6.60
N ALA A 1032 16.96 -4.40 5.86
CA ALA A 1032 16.18 -3.18 6.03
C ALA A 1032 15.83 -2.51 4.71
N SER A 1033 14.67 -1.86 4.65
CA SER A 1033 14.28 -0.98 3.53
C SER A 1033 13.26 0.05 4.00
N THR A 1034 13.13 1.14 3.25
CA THR A 1034 12.16 2.20 3.50
C THR A 1034 11.19 2.31 2.34
N ARG A 1035 9.89 2.30 2.62
CA ARG A 1035 8.83 2.56 1.65
C ARG A 1035 8.22 3.93 1.92
N THR A 1036 8.09 4.75 0.88
CA THR A 1036 7.44 6.06 0.93
C THR A 1036 6.22 6.05 0.05
N THR A 1037 5.07 6.39 0.63
CA THR A 1037 3.78 6.46 -0.06
C THR A 1037 3.09 7.79 0.23
N GLY A 1038 2.28 8.27 -0.72
CA GLY A 1038 1.48 9.50 -0.57
C GLY A 1038 1.17 10.14 -1.92
N PHE A 1039 0.30 11.14 -1.93
CA PHE A 1039 -0.03 11.90 -3.15
C PHE A 1039 0.87 13.14 -3.26
N LEU A 1040 1.68 13.25 -4.31
CA LEU A 1040 2.58 14.38 -4.49
C LEU A 1040 1.96 15.44 -5.40
N GLU A 1041 1.71 16.61 -4.84
CA GLU A 1041 1.22 17.75 -5.61
C GLU A 1041 2.24 18.20 -6.67
N GLY A 1042 1.76 18.58 -7.85
CA GLY A 1042 2.64 18.97 -8.96
C GLY A 1042 3.34 17.81 -9.67
N SER A 1043 2.96 16.56 -9.36
CA SER A 1043 3.47 15.35 -10.00
C SER A 1043 2.41 14.77 -10.95
N GLU A 1044 2.80 14.51 -12.19
CA GLU A 1044 1.96 13.80 -13.17
C GLU A 1044 1.64 12.36 -12.75
N LYS A 1045 2.42 11.77 -11.83
CA LYS A 1045 2.13 10.44 -11.28
C LYS A 1045 1.01 10.44 -10.24
N GLY A 1046 0.66 11.61 -9.69
CA GLY A 1046 -0.24 11.75 -8.56
C GLY A 1046 0.24 10.99 -7.31
N TYR A 1047 -0.15 9.73 -7.18
CA TYR A 1047 0.24 8.84 -6.09
C TYR A 1047 1.65 8.24 -6.27
N ILE A 1048 2.49 8.40 -5.26
CA ILE A 1048 3.81 7.80 -5.17
C ILE A 1048 3.73 6.53 -4.33
N ASP A 1049 4.38 5.49 -4.82
CA ASP A 1049 4.81 4.34 -4.03
C ASP A 1049 6.25 3.99 -4.42
N SER A 1050 7.21 4.36 -3.56
CA SER A 1050 8.64 4.12 -3.81
C SER A 1050 9.25 3.30 -2.69
N ILE A 1051 10.14 2.38 -3.06
CA ILE A 1051 10.94 1.57 -2.14
C ILE A 1051 12.40 2.00 -2.29
N SER A 1052 13.04 2.29 -1.17
CA SER A 1052 14.42 2.72 -1.06
C SER A 1052 15.40 1.60 -1.41
N ASN A 1053 16.68 1.94 -1.53
CA ASN A 1053 17.74 0.93 -1.47
C ASN A 1053 17.64 0.15 -0.15
N SER A 1054 17.90 -1.16 -0.20
CA SER A 1054 17.92 -1.99 1.00
C SER A 1054 19.30 -1.99 1.67
N TRP A 1055 19.33 -2.16 2.99
CA TRP A 1055 20.54 -2.40 3.75
C TRP A 1055 20.55 -3.81 4.36
N GLY A 1056 21.66 -4.53 4.19
CA GLY A 1056 21.79 -5.93 4.63
C GLY A 1056 21.22 -6.96 3.64
N THR A 1057 21.11 -8.21 4.07
CA THR A 1057 20.76 -9.36 3.22
C THR A 1057 19.42 -9.96 3.63
N TYR A 1058 18.49 -10.04 2.68
CA TYR A 1058 17.20 -10.70 2.88
C TYR A 1058 17.38 -12.21 2.95
N ASN A 1059 16.97 -12.82 4.07
CA ASN A 1059 17.07 -14.26 4.25
C ASN A 1059 15.78 -14.95 3.81
N THR A 1060 15.81 -15.59 2.65
CA THR A 1060 14.64 -16.29 2.06
C THR A 1060 14.10 -17.44 2.92
N LYS A 1061 14.94 -18.05 3.76
CA LYS A 1061 14.52 -19.14 4.66
C LYS A 1061 13.52 -18.67 5.72
N TYR A 1062 13.82 -17.51 6.32
CA TYR A 1062 13.01 -16.92 7.40
C TYR A 1062 12.00 -15.89 6.89
N GLY A 1063 12.24 -15.30 5.72
CA GLY A 1063 11.38 -14.30 5.11
C GLY A 1063 11.23 -13.05 5.98
N THR A 1064 9.99 -12.57 6.14
CA THR A 1064 9.62 -11.46 7.02
C THR A 1064 9.16 -11.88 8.42
N GLY A 1065 9.03 -13.19 8.66
CA GLY A 1065 8.54 -13.76 9.91
C GLY A 1065 7.68 -15.00 9.68
N VAL A 1066 7.51 -15.80 10.74
CA VAL A 1066 6.74 -17.04 10.66
C VAL A 1066 5.24 -16.78 10.44
N PHE A 1067 4.70 -15.66 10.96
CA PHE A 1067 3.29 -15.32 10.73
C PHE A 1067 3.02 -15.02 9.26
N ASP A 1068 3.88 -14.23 8.61
CA ASP A 1068 3.70 -13.92 7.18
C ASP A 1068 3.83 -15.16 6.31
N LYS A 1069 4.80 -16.04 6.62
CA LYS A 1069 4.99 -17.31 5.91
C LYS A 1069 3.76 -18.21 6.00
N VAL A 1070 3.18 -18.36 7.20
CA VAL A 1070 2.00 -19.20 7.41
C VAL A 1070 0.75 -18.56 6.80
N GLY A 1071 0.55 -17.25 6.96
CA GLY A 1071 -0.58 -16.54 6.37
C GLY A 1071 -0.60 -16.64 4.85
N ALA A 1072 0.55 -16.44 4.19
CA ALA A 1072 0.68 -16.58 2.75
C ALA A 1072 0.39 -18.01 2.26
N LEU A 1073 0.84 -19.02 3.00
CA LEU A 1073 0.62 -20.43 2.64
C LEU A 1073 -0.86 -20.84 2.75
N LEU A 1074 -1.57 -20.35 3.77
CA LEU A 1074 -2.95 -20.72 4.06
C LEU A 1074 -3.98 -19.77 3.43
N GLY A 1075 -3.55 -18.70 2.78
CA GLY A 1075 -4.45 -17.66 2.26
C GLY A 1075 -5.14 -16.84 3.37
N ILE A 1076 -4.62 -16.87 4.60
CA ILE A 1076 -5.20 -16.18 5.76
C ILE A 1076 -4.61 -14.78 5.84
N THR A 1077 -5.49 -13.78 5.97
CA THR A 1077 -5.04 -12.39 6.01
C THR A 1077 -4.22 -12.07 7.28
N PRO A 1078 -3.22 -11.18 7.18
CA PRO A 1078 -2.44 -10.75 8.35
C PRO A 1078 -3.29 -10.14 9.47
N TYR A 1079 -4.42 -9.52 9.13
CA TYR A 1079 -5.35 -8.92 10.08
C TYR A 1079 -5.93 -9.97 11.03
N GLU A 1080 -6.42 -11.09 10.47
CA GLU A 1080 -6.94 -12.21 11.25
C GLU A 1080 -5.81 -12.94 11.99
N LEU A 1081 -4.74 -13.30 11.29
CA LEU A 1081 -3.68 -14.15 11.85
C LEU A 1081 -2.95 -13.50 13.04
N ARG A 1082 -2.76 -12.17 13.03
CA ARG A 1082 -2.13 -11.41 14.12
C ARG A 1082 -3.11 -10.81 15.11
N ALA A 1083 -4.41 -11.09 14.97
CA ALA A 1083 -5.47 -10.50 15.78
C ALA A 1083 -5.34 -8.95 15.88
N LEU A 1084 -5.16 -8.30 14.72
CA LEU A 1084 -4.88 -6.85 14.67
C LEU A 1084 -6.04 -6.00 15.23
N SER A 1085 -7.24 -6.57 15.38
CA SER A 1085 -8.35 -5.94 16.11
C SER A 1085 -8.01 -5.50 17.54
N TYR A 1086 -7.00 -6.11 18.18
CA TYR A 1086 -6.52 -5.71 19.50
C TYR A 1086 -5.45 -4.61 19.47
N THR A 1087 -5.00 -4.17 18.30
CA THR A 1087 -3.95 -3.15 18.16
C THR A 1087 -4.56 -1.80 17.75
N PRO A 1088 -4.45 -0.73 18.57
CA PRO A 1088 -5.11 0.55 18.27
C PRO A 1088 -4.65 1.20 16.95
N GLY A 1089 -5.60 1.39 16.03
CA GLY A 1089 -5.38 2.10 14.77
C GLY A 1089 -4.51 1.33 13.76
N MET A 1090 -4.68 0.00 13.67
CA MET A 1090 -4.04 -0.88 12.67
C MET A 1090 -5.05 -1.66 11.83
#